data_AF-A0A2H5W7D2-F1
#
_entry.id   AF-A0A2H5W7D2-F1
#
_cell.length_a   1.000
_cell.length_b   1.000
_cell.length_c   1.000
_cell.angle_alpha   90.00
_cell.angle_beta   90.00
_cell.angle_gamma   90.00
#
_symmetry.space_group_name_H-M   'P 1'
#
loop_
_entity.id
_entity.type
_entity.pdbx_description
1 polymer ?
#
loop_
_entity_poly.entity_id
_entity_poly.type
_entity_poly.pdbx_seq_one_letter_code
_entity_poly.pdbx_strand_id
1 'polypeptide(L)'
;MKRWTVFWLTVTGVALGAWPLGAQVYIPYYGKNQVHYDHFRWKIYKTEHFDIYFYPEAAYALPTVAGIAESAYQKIYRILQTAPPFRIPLIYYRNQAEYEQINYLQDVTGSLGVAEPVYNRMAFPIDMPPDLLQDVITHELTHIFEFAIMYGQLGGRAINLRISPPAWVWEGFADYTTGRRDPFNTMIVRDAVLTERLPYVSATRELEVPAGSEITLPQYTLGSFIWEFVRDRFGEAGIRQFWFQLRKMGFLGGADPFLAAFGVTEQRFNELFADYLRNRFRDFLDREPALQYHRVFELPYPYRNIMTYAISPDGRYVAVGTVNIYDYDLDILILDRRGHVVRNLTPGYTTAFQDFPAELPPGRFDMALRSLTWSPDSRRVAFFARTGKYQSLFVMDVSGRKLQEIYIPLNKTASPAFHPDGRHLSFTAYDREGRPTIFLMDLVTRKYEPLTQDDTYKETPVWVDGGKALLYVGRQPGRSAIYRLDLATRQVTRVGPAAPWYFSTPTLSPDGRYLVFSADMDGALDLYRMDLQSGEIVRMTRAMGGNFSPTVVAETDGSWVYFIGFFKGQLHLYRVAMDRQLAVVQLPAEATQVAEAAAELPRLNIDPAGIQKKGFRPVLGAPPTLIGGADQFTYAFASAITFEDILGDQAFTVFLQRISSFNTFYVSYLDRARRFQYLTELFWADTFFIGPIDDRFIDFVKDSVIGGDVFGYYPLSLWSRIELGLGFFRIRQKFLDPFSQALHEAYLRRTGAQDFLINQWDVPVTLAYTFETTRFWWFGPLSGQTGRIAVIYSLPFSQDFIRRTTLYGDYRRYLRLSRFSLLAVRLQGFLSTGERPYIFVFGGGLSFRGFDFRELIGNRGVVANLEYRFPLFPAAWRRRTPALEAFRARLFADAGVLRLNEGVFFVPISRSGFDVRKGVGSFGAGLTVFFGGLPLNLDLSYTWGRPIAEPNARYRIDTRLRFDFSIGYPF
;
A
#
# COMPACT_ATOMS: atom_id res chain seq x y z
N MET A 1 -30.75 18.13 -26.63
CA MET A 1 -29.33 17.81 -26.94
C MET A 1 -28.52 18.28 -25.76
N LYS A 2 -27.98 17.34 -24.99
CA LYS A 2 -27.42 17.57 -23.65
C LYS A 2 -26.22 16.63 -23.50
N ARG A 3 -25.16 17.11 -22.85
CA ARG A 3 -24.34 16.43 -21.81
C ARG A 3 -22.86 16.82 -21.91
N TRP A 4 -22.27 17.13 -20.75
CA TRP A 4 -20.84 17.35 -20.54
C TRP A 4 -20.48 16.92 -19.10
N THR A 5 -19.44 16.11 -18.89
CA THR A 5 -18.93 15.79 -17.53
C THR A 5 -17.46 15.37 -17.56
N VAL A 6 -16.52 16.30 -17.28
CA VAL A 6 -15.13 16.01 -16.79
C VAL A 6 -14.58 17.09 -15.82
N PHE A 7 -15.24 18.24 -15.65
CA PHE A 7 -14.58 19.47 -15.19
C PHE A 7 -14.58 19.80 -13.68
N TRP A 8 -15.11 18.93 -12.81
CA TRP A 8 -15.56 19.37 -11.48
C TRP A 8 -14.47 19.62 -10.42
N LEU A 9 -13.27 19.04 -10.55
CA LEU A 9 -12.24 19.18 -9.52
C LEU A 9 -11.38 20.44 -9.68
N THR A 10 -11.25 20.98 -10.89
CA THR A 10 -10.28 22.01 -11.25
C THR A 10 -10.75 23.42 -10.84
N VAL A 11 -12.06 23.70 -10.91
CA VAL A 11 -12.56 25.10 -10.84
C VAL A 11 -13.02 25.55 -9.46
N THR A 12 -13.50 24.64 -8.63
CA THR A 12 -13.99 24.97 -7.29
C THR A 12 -12.83 25.31 -6.34
N GLY A 13 -11.63 24.74 -6.57
CA GLY A 13 -10.43 24.97 -5.75
C GLY A 13 -9.83 26.37 -5.93
N VAL A 14 -9.61 26.78 -7.19
CA VAL A 14 -8.95 28.05 -7.55
C VAL A 14 -9.78 29.27 -7.19
N ALA A 15 -11.08 29.26 -7.52
CA ALA A 15 -11.96 30.41 -7.32
C ALA A 15 -12.30 30.71 -5.84
N LEU A 16 -11.99 29.76 -4.94
CA LEU A 16 -12.17 29.89 -3.49
C LEU A 16 -10.85 30.07 -2.74
N GLY A 17 -9.68 29.94 -3.39
CA GLY A 17 -8.41 29.69 -2.68
C GLY A 17 -8.51 28.49 -1.72
N ALA A 18 -9.46 27.59 -1.98
CA ALA A 18 -9.77 26.47 -1.11
C ALA A 18 -8.74 25.38 -1.29
N TRP A 19 -8.32 25.13 -2.55
CA TRP A 19 -7.35 24.13 -2.99
C TRP A 19 -6.58 24.60 -4.25
N PRO A 20 -5.25 24.54 -4.26
CA PRO A 20 -4.43 24.79 -5.44
C PRO A 20 -4.62 23.68 -6.50
N LEU A 21 -4.40 23.98 -7.79
CA LEU A 21 -4.57 22.99 -8.86
C LEU A 21 -3.43 21.98 -8.93
N GLY A 22 -2.20 22.43 -8.68
CA GLY A 22 -1.05 21.54 -8.57
C GLY A 22 -1.15 20.63 -7.34
N ALA A 23 -1.88 21.03 -6.30
CA ALA A 23 -2.14 20.17 -5.15
C ALA A 23 -2.86 18.87 -5.54
N GLN A 24 -3.68 18.83 -6.60
CA GLN A 24 -4.35 17.58 -7.02
C GLN A 24 -3.39 16.56 -7.65
N VAL A 25 -2.28 17.03 -8.20
CA VAL A 25 -1.22 16.18 -8.78
C VAL A 25 -0.38 15.54 -7.65
N TYR A 26 -0.19 16.26 -6.55
CA TYR A 26 0.70 15.86 -5.45
C TYR A 26 -0.01 15.31 -4.21
N ILE A 27 -1.26 15.71 -4.00
CA ILE A 27 -2.13 15.34 -2.88
C ILE A 27 -3.45 14.89 -3.51
N PRO A 28 -3.63 13.58 -3.78
CA PRO A 28 -4.90 13.07 -4.27
C PRO A 28 -6.02 13.50 -3.33
N TYR A 29 -7.15 13.92 -3.90
CA TYR A 29 -8.33 14.49 -3.23
C TYR A 29 -8.76 13.72 -1.96
N TYR A 30 -8.39 12.45 -1.82
CA TYR A 30 -8.64 11.55 -0.69
C TYR A 30 -7.53 10.49 -0.48
N GLY A 31 -6.26 10.91 -0.41
CA GLY A 31 -5.12 10.05 -0.07
C GLY A 31 -4.79 10.03 1.44
N LYS A 32 -4.35 8.88 1.96
CA LYS A 32 -3.78 8.77 3.32
C LYS A 32 -2.56 9.68 3.43
N ASN A 33 -2.30 10.21 4.63
CA ASN A 33 -1.21 11.17 4.81
C ASN A 33 0.15 10.49 4.88
N GLN A 34 1.14 11.07 4.20
CA GLN A 34 2.54 10.76 4.47
C GLN A 34 3.00 11.57 5.69
N VAL A 35 3.35 10.89 6.78
CA VAL A 35 3.75 11.53 8.05
C VAL A 35 5.26 11.48 8.20
N HIS A 36 5.91 12.64 8.16
CA HIS A 36 7.34 12.74 8.55
C HIS A 36 7.45 12.91 10.06
N TYR A 37 8.09 11.96 10.72
CA TYR A 37 8.42 12.02 12.14
C TYR A 37 9.83 12.57 12.36
N ASP A 38 10.72 12.39 11.38
CA ASP A 38 12.14 12.69 11.49
C ASP A 38 12.59 13.82 10.56
N HIS A 39 13.77 14.37 10.85
CA HIS A 39 14.43 15.32 9.98
C HIS A 39 15.80 14.78 9.56
N PHE A 40 15.91 14.39 8.29
CA PHE A 40 17.11 13.76 7.76
C PHE A 40 18.13 14.80 7.27
N ARG A 41 19.34 14.77 7.84
CA ARG A 41 20.48 15.61 7.42
C ARG A 41 21.32 14.90 6.37
N TRP A 42 20.75 14.78 5.17
CA TRP A 42 21.32 13.98 4.09
C TRP A 42 22.77 14.35 3.72
N LYS A 43 23.55 13.29 3.57
CA LYS A 43 24.94 13.22 3.10
C LYS A 43 24.99 12.31 1.88
N ILE A 44 26.02 12.49 1.08
CA ILE A 44 26.29 11.69 -0.12
C ILE A 44 27.72 11.18 -0.05
N TYR A 45 27.91 9.88 -0.28
CA TYR A 45 29.21 9.28 -0.54
C TYR A 45 29.18 8.64 -1.92
N LYS A 46 30.27 8.79 -2.67
CA LYS A 46 30.35 8.29 -4.05
C LYS A 46 31.30 7.11 -4.13
N THR A 47 30.86 6.04 -4.74
CA THR A 47 31.72 4.90 -5.10
C THR A 47 31.97 4.89 -6.61
N GLU A 48 32.43 3.77 -7.16
CA GLU A 48 32.59 3.61 -8.61
C GLU A 48 31.23 3.65 -9.31
N HIS A 49 30.27 2.87 -8.80
CA HIS A 49 28.97 2.68 -9.45
C HIS A 49 27.80 3.38 -8.75
N PHE A 50 27.97 3.92 -7.53
CA PHE A 50 26.87 4.43 -6.73
C PHE A 50 27.06 5.88 -6.25
N ASP A 51 25.94 6.59 -6.16
CA ASP A 51 25.78 7.79 -5.34
C ASP A 51 24.95 7.37 -4.11
N ILE A 52 25.60 7.19 -2.96
CA ILE A 52 25.00 6.64 -1.73
C ILE A 52 24.50 7.78 -0.82
N TYR A 53 23.20 7.85 -0.59
CA TYR A 53 22.52 8.82 0.26
C TYR A 53 22.26 8.24 1.65
N PHE A 54 22.73 8.94 2.68
CA PHE A 54 22.61 8.55 4.09
C PHE A 54 22.60 9.78 5.00
N TYR A 55 22.50 9.60 6.31
CA TYR A 55 22.54 10.68 7.31
C TYR A 55 23.42 10.26 8.50
N PRO A 56 23.92 11.22 9.32
CA PRO A 56 24.89 10.93 10.38
C PRO A 56 24.50 9.76 11.30
N GLU A 57 23.22 9.64 11.62
CA GLU A 57 22.67 8.63 12.51
C GLU A 57 22.67 7.22 11.88
N ALA A 58 22.85 7.10 10.56
CA ALA A 58 22.97 5.84 9.82
C ALA A 58 24.39 5.59 9.25
N ALA A 59 25.34 6.50 9.51
CA ALA A 59 26.68 6.48 8.89
C ALA A 59 27.51 5.23 9.22
N TYR A 60 27.25 4.58 10.35
CA TYR A 60 27.94 3.35 10.76
C TYR A 60 27.79 2.20 9.75
N ALA A 61 26.69 2.19 8.99
CA ALA A 61 26.39 1.14 8.02
C ALA A 61 27.04 1.38 6.65
N LEU A 62 27.55 2.60 6.38
CA LEU A 62 28.09 2.99 5.07
C LEU A 62 29.16 2.03 4.52
N PRO A 63 30.18 1.59 5.30
CA PRO A 63 31.18 0.63 4.82
C PRO A 63 30.56 -0.68 4.32
N THR A 64 29.59 -1.20 5.07
CA THR A 64 28.93 -2.49 4.78
C THR A 64 27.97 -2.35 3.60
N VAL A 65 27.12 -1.32 3.57
CA VAL A 65 26.19 -1.06 2.47
C VAL A 65 26.95 -0.83 1.15
N ALA A 66 28.00 -0.02 1.17
CA ALA A 66 28.82 0.23 -0.02
C ALA A 66 29.53 -1.04 -0.51
N GLY A 67 30.09 -1.83 0.41
CA GLY A 67 30.74 -3.11 0.08
C GLY A 67 29.77 -4.11 -0.55
N ILE A 68 28.59 -4.29 0.04
CA ILE A 68 27.54 -5.16 -0.50
C ILE A 68 27.08 -4.67 -1.87
N ALA A 69 26.81 -3.36 -2.03
CA ALA A 69 26.31 -2.80 -3.28
C ALA A 69 27.30 -3.00 -4.45
N GLU A 70 28.58 -2.73 -4.23
CA GLU A 70 29.63 -2.96 -5.24
C GLU A 70 29.81 -4.45 -5.55
N SER A 71 29.76 -5.33 -4.53
CA SER A 71 29.81 -6.78 -4.74
C SER A 71 28.59 -7.28 -5.54
N ALA A 72 27.39 -6.79 -5.23
CA ALA A 72 26.16 -7.15 -5.93
C ALA A 72 26.18 -6.67 -7.38
N TYR A 73 26.69 -5.46 -7.64
CA TYR A 73 26.87 -4.92 -8.98
C TYR A 73 27.71 -5.85 -9.86
N GLN A 74 28.87 -6.29 -9.35
CA GLN A 74 29.75 -7.22 -10.07
C GLN A 74 29.07 -8.57 -10.31
N LYS A 75 28.31 -9.08 -9.34
CA LYS A 75 27.57 -10.34 -9.49
C LYS A 75 26.53 -10.24 -10.61
N ILE A 76 25.70 -9.21 -10.60
CA ILE A 76 24.63 -9.02 -11.60
C ILE A 76 25.23 -8.77 -12.98
N TYR A 77 26.29 -7.96 -13.06
CA TYR A 77 27.01 -7.71 -14.31
C TYR A 77 27.58 -8.98 -14.94
N ARG A 78 28.10 -9.94 -14.16
CA ARG A 78 28.58 -11.22 -14.71
C ARG A 78 27.47 -12.00 -15.42
N ILE A 79 26.27 -12.01 -14.86
CA ILE A 79 25.10 -12.72 -15.42
C ILE A 79 24.60 -12.01 -16.68
N LEU A 80 24.37 -10.69 -16.62
CA LEU A 80 23.72 -9.93 -17.68
C LEU A 80 24.67 -9.41 -18.76
N GLN A 81 25.97 -9.26 -18.45
CA GLN A 81 27.01 -8.67 -19.30
C GLN A 81 26.63 -7.29 -19.88
N THR A 82 25.73 -6.58 -19.20
CA THR A 82 25.25 -5.25 -19.57
C THR A 82 25.29 -4.37 -18.33
N ALA A 83 25.98 -3.24 -18.39
CA ALA A 83 26.12 -2.32 -17.27
C ALA A 83 25.16 -1.12 -17.41
N PRO A 84 24.55 -0.64 -16.32
CA PRO A 84 23.89 0.65 -16.31
C PRO A 84 24.86 1.77 -16.72
N PRO A 85 24.50 2.65 -17.68
CA PRO A 85 25.40 3.70 -18.18
C PRO A 85 25.47 4.93 -17.25
N PHE A 86 25.09 4.79 -15.98
CA PHE A 86 24.97 5.87 -15.00
C PHE A 86 25.32 5.35 -13.60
N ARG A 87 25.72 6.26 -12.71
CA ARG A 87 25.82 5.93 -11.28
C ARG A 87 24.44 5.81 -10.67
N ILE A 88 24.27 4.81 -9.84
CA ILE A 88 22.97 4.42 -9.28
C ILE A 88 22.76 5.17 -7.96
N PRO A 89 21.70 5.98 -7.83
CA PRO A 89 21.32 6.58 -6.56
C PRO A 89 20.81 5.50 -5.60
N LEU A 90 21.57 5.23 -4.55
CA LEU A 90 21.24 4.26 -3.51
C LEU A 90 20.94 4.99 -2.21
N ILE A 91 19.73 4.85 -1.69
CA ILE A 91 19.29 5.53 -0.47
C ILE A 91 19.03 4.47 0.60
N TYR A 92 19.61 4.61 1.78
CA TYR A 92 19.29 3.68 2.87
C TYR A 92 18.86 4.42 4.13
N TYR A 93 17.99 3.76 4.88
CA TYR A 93 17.44 4.25 6.13
C TYR A 93 17.84 3.31 7.26
N ARG A 94 18.06 3.86 8.45
CA ARG A 94 18.44 3.10 9.64
C ARG A 94 17.42 2.02 10.02
N ASN A 95 16.13 2.27 9.76
CA ASN A 95 15.03 1.36 10.12
C ASN A 95 13.81 1.53 9.21
N GLN A 96 12.90 0.55 9.26
CA GLN A 96 11.65 0.52 8.50
C GLN A 96 10.78 1.77 8.70
N ALA A 97 10.69 2.27 9.94
CA ALA A 97 9.87 3.44 10.26
C ALA A 97 10.40 4.74 9.64
N GLU A 98 11.71 4.86 9.46
CA GLU A 98 12.36 5.95 8.74
C GLU A 98 12.22 5.76 7.22
N TYR A 99 12.34 4.53 6.72
CA TYR A 99 12.17 4.19 5.30
C TYR A 99 10.77 4.51 4.76
N GLU A 100 9.71 4.24 5.53
CA GLU A 100 8.34 4.52 5.11
C GLU A 100 7.99 6.02 5.02
N GLN A 101 8.92 6.91 5.40
CA GLN A 101 8.79 8.37 5.23
C GLN A 101 9.29 8.87 3.85
N ILE A 102 9.51 7.96 2.89
CA ILE A 102 10.05 8.23 1.55
C ILE A 102 9.11 9.04 0.63
N ASN A 103 9.55 10.20 0.16
CA ASN A 103 8.65 11.17 -0.49
C ASN A 103 8.19 10.85 -1.92
N TYR A 104 8.74 9.81 -2.55
CA TYR A 104 8.57 9.58 -3.98
C TYR A 104 7.84 8.29 -4.37
N LEU A 105 7.43 7.48 -3.40
CA LEU A 105 6.56 6.34 -3.61
C LEU A 105 5.43 6.40 -2.60
N GLN A 106 4.22 6.06 -3.05
CA GLN A 106 3.07 5.96 -2.15
C GLN A 106 3.05 4.58 -1.50
N ASP A 107 2.91 4.56 -0.18
CA ASP A 107 2.70 3.35 0.65
C ASP A 107 3.73 2.23 0.40
N VAL A 108 4.91 2.38 0.99
CA VAL A 108 5.95 1.32 1.03
C VAL A 108 5.84 0.45 2.28
N THR A 109 4.70 0.49 2.97
CA THR A 109 4.48 -0.24 4.23
C THR A 109 4.64 -1.73 4.00
N GLY A 110 5.46 -2.38 4.83
CA GLY A 110 5.77 -3.80 4.71
C GLY A 110 6.75 -4.17 3.59
N SER A 111 7.18 -3.22 2.74
CA SER A 111 8.25 -3.47 1.77
C SER A 111 9.63 -3.50 2.43
N LEU A 112 10.51 -4.39 1.98
CA LEU A 112 11.92 -4.44 2.40
C LEU A 112 12.84 -3.58 1.53
N GLY A 113 12.37 -3.12 0.39
CA GLY A 113 13.14 -2.37 -0.59
C GLY A 113 12.27 -1.93 -1.75
N VAL A 114 12.74 -0.93 -2.50
CA VAL A 114 12.08 -0.48 -3.74
C VAL A 114 13.12 0.03 -4.73
N ALA A 115 12.90 -0.29 -5.99
CA ALA A 115 13.61 0.26 -7.14
C ALA A 115 12.63 1.04 -8.04
N GLU A 116 13.02 2.27 -8.41
CA GLU A 116 12.14 3.21 -9.09
C GLU A 116 12.71 3.54 -10.50
N PRO A 117 11.96 3.24 -11.58
CA PRO A 117 12.50 3.23 -12.94
C PRO A 117 12.66 4.60 -13.62
N VAL A 118 12.03 5.68 -13.15
CA VAL A 118 12.16 7.03 -13.73
C VAL A 118 13.54 7.59 -13.44
N TYR A 119 13.97 7.58 -12.16
CA TYR A 119 15.27 8.11 -11.76
C TYR A 119 16.35 7.03 -11.51
N ASN A 120 16.02 5.74 -11.68
CA ASN A 120 16.89 4.58 -11.40
C ASN A 120 17.44 4.57 -9.97
N ARG A 121 16.64 5.02 -9.02
CA ARG A 121 17.02 5.05 -7.61
C ARG A 121 16.49 3.83 -6.90
N MET A 122 17.21 3.37 -5.88
CA MET A 122 16.78 2.31 -5.00
C MET A 122 16.79 2.77 -3.55
N ALA A 123 15.85 2.27 -2.75
CA ALA A 123 15.79 2.56 -1.33
C ALA A 123 15.39 1.35 -0.48
N PHE A 124 16.00 1.23 0.69
CA PHE A 124 15.73 0.15 1.65
C PHE A 124 16.09 0.55 3.09
N PRO A 125 15.47 -0.07 4.12
CA PRO A 125 15.92 0.02 5.49
C PRO A 125 17.05 -0.99 5.78
N ILE A 126 17.76 -0.83 6.90
CA ILE A 126 18.88 -1.72 7.30
C ILE A 126 18.64 -2.48 8.61
N ASP A 127 17.46 -2.34 9.23
CA ASP A 127 17.05 -3.05 10.46
C ASP A 127 16.59 -4.49 10.17
N MET A 128 17.50 -5.28 9.58
CA MET A 128 17.26 -6.67 9.22
C MET A 128 18.52 -7.55 9.42
N PRO A 129 18.38 -8.89 9.38
CA PRO A 129 19.53 -9.78 9.38
C PRO A 129 20.53 -9.45 8.25
N PRO A 130 21.84 -9.52 8.51
CA PRO A 130 22.90 -9.23 7.54
C PRO A 130 22.77 -9.92 6.17
N ASP A 131 22.38 -11.19 6.16
CA ASP A 131 22.16 -12.00 4.95
C ASP A 131 20.90 -11.54 4.18
N LEU A 132 19.86 -11.12 4.90
CA LEU A 132 18.68 -10.52 4.29
C LEU A 132 19.00 -9.15 3.68
N LEU A 133 19.83 -8.34 4.34
CA LEU A 133 20.27 -7.04 3.81
C LEU A 133 21.02 -7.20 2.48
N GLN A 134 21.92 -8.18 2.40
CA GLN A 134 22.64 -8.48 1.15
C GLN A 134 21.68 -8.86 0.01
N ASP A 135 20.67 -9.66 0.32
CA ASP A 135 19.69 -10.08 -0.66
C ASP A 135 18.81 -8.94 -1.14
N VAL A 136 18.33 -8.09 -0.23
CA VAL A 136 17.53 -6.90 -0.56
C VAL A 136 18.32 -5.95 -1.46
N ILE A 137 19.58 -5.64 -1.12
CA ILE A 137 20.43 -4.78 -1.95
C ILE A 137 20.62 -5.40 -3.34
N THR A 138 20.84 -6.71 -3.42
CA THR A 138 21.00 -7.41 -4.70
C THR A 138 19.71 -7.40 -5.51
N HIS A 139 18.56 -7.66 -4.88
CA HIS A 139 17.23 -7.69 -5.51
C HIS A 139 16.89 -6.34 -6.13
N GLU A 140 16.94 -5.27 -5.34
CA GLU A 140 16.62 -3.92 -5.84
C GLU A 140 17.61 -3.43 -6.89
N LEU A 141 18.88 -3.81 -6.78
CA LEU A 141 19.89 -3.47 -7.78
C LEU A 141 19.64 -4.20 -9.11
N THR A 142 19.15 -5.44 -9.08
CA THR A 142 18.79 -6.18 -10.29
C THR A 142 17.71 -5.45 -11.08
N HIS A 143 16.69 -4.89 -10.41
CA HIS A 143 15.71 -4.05 -11.08
C HIS A 143 16.32 -2.84 -11.80
N ILE A 144 17.36 -2.20 -11.25
CA ILE A 144 18.06 -1.11 -11.94
C ILE A 144 18.72 -1.58 -13.25
N PHE A 145 19.30 -2.79 -13.26
CA PHE A 145 19.83 -3.39 -14.49
C PHE A 145 18.72 -3.72 -15.49
N GLU A 146 17.60 -4.26 -15.02
CA GLU A 146 16.43 -4.55 -15.86
C GLU A 146 15.88 -3.27 -16.50
N PHE A 147 15.75 -2.18 -15.73
CA PHE A 147 15.33 -0.88 -16.24
C PHE A 147 16.31 -0.34 -17.29
N ALA A 148 17.61 -0.51 -17.09
CA ALA A 148 18.63 -0.11 -18.06
C ALA A 148 18.50 -0.91 -19.37
N ILE A 149 18.25 -2.21 -19.30
CA ILE A 149 18.05 -3.09 -20.47
C ILE A 149 16.75 -2.72 -21.21
N MET A 150 15.64 -2.61 -20.49
CA MET A 150 14.31 -2.42 -21.08
C MET A 150 14.09 -1.00 -21.58
N TYR A 151 14.50 0.01 -20.82
CA TYR A 151 14.09 1.40 -21.06
C TYR A 151 15.22 2.34 -21.47
N GLY A 152 16.50 1.92 -21.35
CA GLY A 152 17.64 2.77 -21.66
C GLY A 152 17.68 4.06 -20.82
N GLN A 153 18.10 5.18 -21.41
CA GLN A 153 18.18 6.50 -20.75
C GLN A 153 16.84 7.27 -20.73
N LEU A 154 16.77 8.38 -19.98
CA LEU A 154 15.59 9.22 -19.70
C LEU A 154 14.60 9.41 -20.88
N GLY A 155 15.10 9.61 -22.11
CA GLY A 155 14.26 9.85 -23.30
C GLY A 155 13.43 8.66 -23.81
N GLY A 156 13.80 7.40 -23.50
CA GLY A 156 13.04 6.21 -23.91
C GLY A 156 11.88 5.84 -22.98
N ARG A 157 11.81 6.48 -21.80
CA ARG A 157 11.00 6.01 -20.65
C ARG A 157 9.54 6.47 -20.67
N ALA A 158 9.27 7.69 -21.13
CA ALA A 158 7.90 8.20 -21.26
C ALA A 158 7.06 7.42 -22.31
N ILE A 159 7.72 6.73 -23.25
CA ILE A 159 7.09 5.94 -24.31
C ILE A 159 7.02 4.45 -23.93
N ASN A 160 8.05 3.90 -23.29
CA ASN A 160 8.17 2.46 -23.03
C ASN A 160 7.69 1.96 -21.67
N LEU A 161 7.39 2.80 -20.67
CA LEU A 161 6.78 2.35 -19.39
C LEU A 161 5.41 1.67 -19.59
N ARG A 162 4.79 1.83 -20.77
CA ARG A 162 3.58 1.09 -21.16
C ARG A 162 3.85 -0.39 -21.48
N ILE A 163 5.12 -0.78 -21.64
CA ILE A 163 5.58 -2.15 -21.90
C ILE A 163 6.31 -2.60 -20.63
N SER A 164 5.58 -3.32 -19.79
CA SER A 164 6.15 -3.96 -18.59
C SER A 164 6.39 -5.44 -18.90
N PRO A 165 7.56 -6.01 -18.56
CA PRO A 165 7.75 -7.45 -18.63
C PRO A 165 6.78 -8.16 -17.66
N PRO A 166 6.44 -9.44 -17.90
CA PRO A 166 5.58 -10.18 -16.99
C PRO A 166 6.11 -10.25 -15.56
N ALA A 167 5.23 -10.41 -14.59
CA ALA A 167 5.58 -10.24 -13.18
C ALA A 167 6.66 -11.22 -12.68
N TRP A 168 6.69 -12.44 -13.21
CA TRP A 168 7.68 -13.45 -12.84
C TRP A 168 9.05 -13.21 -13.50
N VAL A 169 9.10 -12.43 -14.58
CA VAL A 169 10.34 -12.13 -15.29
C VAL A 169 11.19 -11.20 -14.43
N TRP A 170 10.69 -10.01 -14.10
CA TRP A 170 11.43 -9.04 -13.28
C TRP A 170 11.59 -9.45 -11.81
N GLU A 171 10.50 -9.71 -11.06
CA GLU A 171 10.60 -10.09 -9.64
C GLU A 171 11.30 -11.45 -9.43
N GLY A 172 10.99 -12.42 -10.29
CA GLY A 172 11.62 -13.73 -10.23
C GLY A 172 13.11 -13.69 -10.58
N PHE A 173 13.52 -12.83 -11.52
CA PHE A 173 14.93 -12.68 -11.86
C PHE A 173 15.70 -11.99 -10.74
N ALA A 174 15.13 -10.92 -10.18
CA ALA A 174 15.68 -10.24 -9.02
C ALA A 174 15.89 -11.21 -7.84
N ASP A 175 14.90 -12.04 -7.49
CA ASP A 175 15.07 -13.05 -6.42
C ASP A 175 16.12 -14.12 -6.80
N TYR A 176 16.14 -14.59 -8.06
CA TYR A 176 17.17 -15.52 -8.55
C TYR A 176 18.60 -14.96 -8.40
N THR A 177 18.82 -13.68 -8.70
CA THR A 177 20.15 -13.06 -8.60
C THR A 177 20.67 -12.94 -7.17
N THR A 178 19.80 -12.99 -6.15
CA THR A 178 20.25 -13.08 -4.74
C THR A 178 21.05 -14.35 -4.50
N GLY A 179 20.76 -15.43 -5.23
CA GLY A 179 21.49 -16.70 -5.21
C GLY A 179 21.28 -17.51 -3.93
N ARG A 180 20.42 -17.06 -3.02
CA ARG A 180 20.05 -17.79 -1.81
C ARG A 180 18.64 -18.35 -1.96
N ARG A 181 18.44 -19.55 -1.43
CA ARG A 181 17.16 -20.24 -1.47
C ARG A 181 16.53 -20.19 -0.08
N ASP A 182 15.36 -19.55 0.00
CA ASP A 182 14.58 -19.49 1.24
C ASP A 182 13.79 -20.80 1.46
N PRO A 183 13.77 -21.36 2.69
CA PRO A 183 13.03 -22.60 2.99
C PRO A 183 11.52 -22.49 2.77
N PHE A 184 10.90 -21.34 3.07
CA PHE A 184 9.47 -21.13 2.90
C PHE A 184 9.07 -20.99 1.43
N ASN A 185 9.83 -20.24 0.63
CA ASN A 185 9.61 -20.14 -0.81
C ASN A 185 9.76 -21.52 -1.49
N THR A 186 10.76 -22.31 -1.08
CA THR A 186 10.96 -23.67 -1.59
C THR A 186 9.82 -24.60 -1.20
N MET A 187 9.33 -24.50 0.04
CA MET A 187 8.17 -25.23 0.52
C MET A 187 6.91 -24.94 -0.33
N ILE A 188 6.66 -23.68 -0.68
CA ILE A 188 5.50 -23.28 -1.51
C ILE A 188 5.57 -23.93 -2.91
N VAL A 189 6.72 -23.83 -3.58
CA VAL A 189 6.91 -24.41 -4.92
C VAL A 189 6.86 -25.94 -4.86
N ARG A 190 7.51 -26.55 -3.87
CA ARG A 190 7.46 -28.01 -3.66
C ARG A 190 6.03 -28.51 -3.48
N ASP A 191 5.26 -27.91 -2.58
CA ASP A 191 3.85 -28.29 -2.36
C ASP A 191 3.03 -28.17 -3.65
N ALA A 192 3.22 -27.10 -4.43
CA ALA A 192 2.54 -26.92 -5.71
C ALA A 192 2.87 -28.04 -6.71
N VAL A 193 4.14 -28.48 -6.78
CA VAL A 193 4.57 -29.58 -7.65
C VAL A 193 3.97 -30.91 -7.20
N LEU A 194 4.13 -31.25 -5.91
CA LEU A 194 3.76 -32.56 -5.36
C LEU A 194 2.24 -32.77 -5.26
N THR A 195 1.46 -31.70 -5.36
CA THR A 195 -0.01 -31.75 -5.32
C THR A 195 -0.66 -31.40 -6.65
N GLU A 196 0.11 -31.37 -7.74
CA GLU A 196 -0.36 -31.12 -9.12
C GLU A 196 -1.07 -29.77 -9.29
N ARG A 197 -0.56 -28.75 -8.60
CA ARG A 197 -1.12 -27.39 -8.52
C ARG A 197 -0.16 -26.31 -9.01
N LEU A 198 0.88 -26.72 -9.73
CA LEU A 198 1.95 -25.86 -10.24
C LEU A 198 1.39 -24.78 -11.18
N PRO A 199 1.68 -23.49 -10.94
CA PRO A 199 1.42 -22.42 -11.91
C PRO A 199 2.17 -22.62 -13.22
N TYR A 200 1.59 -22.14 -14.31
CA TYR A 200 2.19 -22.20 -15.64
C TYR A 200 2.24 -20.81 -16.25
N VAL A 201 3.16 -20.60 -17.20
CA VAL A 201 3.18 -19.38 -18.00
C VAL A 201 2.05 -19.45 -19.00
N SER A 202 1.08 -18.53 -18.89
CA SER A 202 -0.07 -18.44 -19.80
C SER A 202 0.29 -17.79 -21.13
N ALA A 203 -0.63 -17.81 -22.10
CA ALA A 203 -0.47 -17.13 -23.39
C ALA A 203 -0.32 -15.59 -23.26
N THR A 204 -0.73 -15.01 -22.12
CA THR A 204 -0.48 -13.60 -21.79
C THR A 204 0.93 -13.38 -21.22
N ARG A 205 1.71 -14.46 -21.11
CA ARG A 205 3.06 -14.56 -20.57
C ARG A 205 3.16 -14.32 -19.07
N GLU A 206 2.03 -14.17 -18.40
CA GLU A 206 1.95 -14.12 -16.94
C GLU A 206 1.82 -15.51 -16.32
N LEU A 207 2.25 -15.64 -15.07
CA LEU A 207 2.01 -16.84 -14.29
C LEU A 207 0.53 -16.97 -13.93
N GLU A 208 -0.10 -18.00 -14.46
CA GLU A 208 -1.48 -18.35 -14.14
C GLU A 208 -1.50 -19.45 -13.08
N VAL A 209 -2.19 -19.16 -11.97
CA VAL A 209 -2.37 -20.09 -10.86
C VAL A 209 -3.60 -20.96 -11.15
N PRO A 210 -3.49 -22.30 -11.14
CA PRO A 210 -4.61 -23.19 -11.40
C PRO A 210 -5.79 -22.93 -10.47
N ALA A 211 -7.01 -23.12 -10.98
CA ALA A 211 -8.22 -22.94 -10.19
C ALA A 211 -8.21 -23.83 -8.94
N GLY A 212 -8.33 -23.22 -7.76
CA GLY A 212 -8.30 -23.93 -6.48
C GLY A 212 -6.91 -24.03 -5.82
N SER A 213 -5.87 -23.52 -6.46
CA SER A 213 -4.54 -23.36 -5.85
C SER A 213 -4.46 -22.05 -5.06
N GLU A 214 -3.88 -22.10 -3.86
CA GLU A 214 -3.56 -20.94 -3.04
C GLU A 214 -2.04 -20.79 -3.01
N ILE A 215 -1.49 -20.06 -3.99
CA ILE A 215 -0.06 -19.73 -4.04
C ILE A 215 0.05 -18.22 -3.92
N THR A 216 0.61 -17.77 -2.80
CA THR A 216 0.80 -16.35 -2.53
C THR A 216 2.02 -15.86 -3.32
N LEU A 217 1.83 -14.78 -4.09
CA LEU A 217 2.90 -14.12 -4.86
C LEU A 217 3.73 -15.09 -5.73
N PRO A 218 3.10 -15.83 -6.66
CA PRO A 218 3.78 -16.83 -7.50
C PRO A 218 4.95 -16.25 -8.31
N GLN A 219 4.91 -14.94 -8.60
CA GLN A 219 5.94 -14.27 -9.37
C GLN A 219 7.32 -14.25 -8.70
N TYR A 220 7.39 -14.12 -7.37
CA TYR A 220 8.66 -14.20 -6.63
C TYR A 220 9.07 -15.66 -6.43
N THR A 221 8.14 -16.44 -5.87
CA THR A 221 8.40 -17.81 -5.42
C THR A 221 8.74 -18.74 -6.58
N LEU A 222 7.88 -18.81 -7.61
CA LEU A 222 8.11 -19.67 -8.77
C LEU A 222 9.05 -19.02 -9.79
N GLY A 223 9.01 -17.68 -9.92
CA GLY A 223 9.83 -16.96 -10.89
C GLY A 223 11.32 -17.24 -10.76
N SER A 224 11.87 -17.28 -9.53
CA SER A 224 13.30 -17.59 -9.35
C SER A 224 13.66 -19.04 -9.67
N PHE A 225 12.72 -19.99 -9.56
CA PHE A 225 12.91 -21.35 -10.06
C PHE A 225 12.89 -21.42 -11.58
N ILE A 226 12.09 -20.58 -12.26
CA ILE A 226 12.09 -20.50 -13.72
C ILE A 226 13.46 -20.03 -14.21
N TRP A 227 14.04 -19.00 -13.61
CA TRP A 227 15.36 -18.52 -14.00
C TRP A 227 16.49 -19.50 -13.67
N GLU A 228 16.37 -20.26 -12.59
CA GLU A 228 17.27 -21.37 -12.31
C GLU A 228 17.18 -22.46 -13.39
N PHE A 229 15.96 -22.86 -13.78
CA PHE A 229 15.73 -23.78 -14.88
C PHE A 229 16.30 -23.24 -16.20
N VAL A 230 16.12 -21.95 -16.49
CA VAL A 230 16.65 -21.31 -17.69
C VAL A 230 18.18 -21.37 -17.70
N ARG A 231 18.84 -21.07 -16.57
CA ARG A 231 20.29 -21.23 -16.44
C ARG A 231 20.71 -22.69 -16.67
N ASP A 232 20.07 -23.63 -15.99
CA ASP A 232 20.47 -25.05 -16.04
C ASP A 232 20.27 -25.67 -17.42
N ARG A 233 19.22 -25.24 -18.15
CA ARG A 233 18.84 -25.82 -19.44
C ARG A 233 19.44 -25.09 -20.63
N PHE A 234 19.53 -23.75 -20.58
CA PHE A 234 19.91 -22.90 -21.71
C PHE A 234 21.15 -22.04 -21.43
N GLY A 235 21.73 -22.14 -20.23
CA GLY A 235 22.88 -21.34 -19.80
C GLY A 235 22.52 -19.86 -19.55
N GLU A 236 23.49 -19.10 -19.03
CA GLU A 236 23.32 -17.65 -18.86
C GLU A 236 23.13 -16.91 -20.18
N ALA A 237 23.59 -17.50 -21.30
CA ALA A 237 23.32 -16.97 -22.63
C ALA A 237 21.81 -16.95 -22.94
N GLY A 238 21.06 -17.98 -22.52
CA GLY A 238 19.61 -18.02 -22.63
C GLY A 238 18.93 -16.90 -21.84
N ILE A 239 19.43 -16.60 -20.63
CA ILE A 239 18.94 -15.46 -19.81
C ILE A 239 19.07 -14.15 -20.58
N ARG A 240 20.28 -13.88 -21.10
CA ARG A 240 20.58 -12.64 -21.85
C ARG A 240 19.74 -12.53 -23.13
N GLN A 241 19.57 -13.64 -23.85
CA GLN A 241 18.75 -13.69 -25.05
C GLN A 241 17.29 -13.40 -24.75
N PHE A 242 16.71 -13.97 -23.70
CA PHE A 242 15.32 -13.75 -23.33
C PHE A 242 15.03 -12.28 -23.01
N TRP A 243 15.85 -11.65 -22.17
CA TRP A 243 15.76 -10.20 -21.88
C TRP A 243 15.86 -9.35 -23.15
N PHE A 244 16.76 -9.69 -24.07
CA PHE A 244 16.90 -8.98 -25.34
C PHE A 244 15.68 -9.14 -26.25
N GLN A 245 15.04 -10.32 -26.29
CA GLN A 245 13.82 -10.53 -27.07
C GLN A 245 12.61 -9.82 -26.46
N LEU A 246 12.49 -9.79 -25.12
CA LEU A 246 11.45 -9.02 -24.44
C LEU A 246 11.51 -7.54 -24.79
N ARG A 247 12.71 -6.94 -24.81
CA ARG A 247 12.91 -5.54 -25.21
C ARG A 247 12.42 -5.24 -26.63
N LYS A 248 12.48 -6.21 -27.55
CA LYS A 248 12.04 -6.04 -28.94
C LYS A 248 10.52 -6.11 -29.11
N MET A 249 9.79 -6.51 -28.08
CA MET A 249 8.33 -6.55 -28.13
C MET A 249 7.77 -5.14 -28.03
N GLY A 250 7.49 -4.52 -29.18
CA GLY A 250 6.76 -3.26 -29.23
C GLY A 250 5.26 -3.44 -28.94
N PHE A 251 4.55 -2.31 -28.87
CA PHE A 251 3.08 -2.25 -28.68
C PHE A 251 2.28 -3.03 -29.73
N LEU A 252 2.82 -3.19 -30.95
CA LEU A 252 2.19 -3.91 -32.07
C LEU A 252 2.44 -5.43 -32.04
N GLY A 253 3.10 -5.93 -30.99
CA GLY A 253 3.53 -7.33 -30.88
C GLY A 253 4.91 -7.58 -31.50
N GLY A 254 5.46 -8.76 -31.21
CA GLY A 254 6.75 -9.24 -31.68
C GLY A 254 6.77 -10.78 -31.72
N ALA A 255 7.85 -11.36 -32.25
CA ALA A 255 8.04 -12.82 -32.25
C ALA A 255 7.97 -13.39 -30.83
N ASP A 256 7.41 -14.59 -30.66
CA ASP A 256 7.35 -15.31 -29.38
C ASP A 256 8.74 -15.32 -28.71
N PRO A 257 8.89 -14.75 -27.49
CA PRO A 257 10.20 -14.59 -26.88
C PRO A 257 10.77 -15.93 -26.41
N PHE A 258 9.91 -16.92 -26.13
CA PHE A 258 10.33 -18.28 -25.81
C PHE A 258 10.94 -18.97 -27.04
N LEU A 259 10.26 -18.87 -28.18
CA LEU A 259 10.78 -19.45 -29.42
C LEU A 259 12.08 -18.76 -29.86
N ALA A 260 12.12 -17.44 -29.77
CA ALA A 260 13.27 -16.65 -30.20
C ALA A 260 14.49 -16.78 -29.28
N ALA A 261 14.30 -17.00 -27.97
CA ALA A 261 15.39 -17.13 -27.01
C ALA A 261 15.80 -18.58 -26.73
N PHE A 262 14.86 -19.52 -26.74
CA PHE A 262 15.08 -20.90 -26.29
C PHE A 262 14.85 -21.95 -27.37
N GLY A 263 14.33 -21.56 -28.55
CA GLY A 263 14.01 -22.49 -29.64
C GLY A 263 12.84 -23.43 -29.32
N VAL A 264 12.03 -23.11 -28.31
CA VAL A 264 10.85 -23.89 -27.90
C VAL A 264 9.64 -22.99 -27.76
N THR A 265 8.44 -23.55 -27.99
CA THR A 265 7.19 -22.83 -27.74
C THR A 265 6.95 -22.64 -26.24
N GLU A 266 6.12 -21.67 -25.86
CA GLU A 266 5.67 -21.46 -24.47
C GLU A 266 5.11 -22.76 -23.83
N GLN A 267 4.28 -23.50 -24.57
CA GLN A 267 3.73 -24.77 -24.09
C GLN A 267 4.85 -25.78 -23.78
N ARG A 268 5.81 -25.94 -24.70
CA ARG A 268 6.92 -26.86 -24.50
C ARG A 268 7.84 -26.41 -23.36
N PHE A 269 8.01 -25.11 -23.18
CA PHE A 269 8.73 -24.54 -22.04
C PHE A 269 8.08 -24.92 -20.71
N ASN A 270 6.75 -24.77 -20.60
CA ASN A 270 6.00 -25.17 -19.41
C ASN A 270 6.14 -26.67 -19.08
N GLU A 271 6.07 -27.54 -20.10
CA GLU A 271 6.27 -28.98 -19.94
C GLU A 271 7.66 -29.31 -19.38
N LEU A 272 8.71 -28.75 -20.00
CA LEU A 272 10.10 -28.96 -19.58
C LEU A 272 10.36 -28.43 -18.17
N PHE A 273 9.79 -27.28 -17.83
CA PHE A 273 9.92 -26.69 -16.50
C PHE A 273 9.20 -27.53 -15.43
N ALA A 274 7.98 -28.01 -15.72
CA ALA A 274 7.26 -28.90 -14.82
C ALA A 274 8.03 -30.21 -14.57
N ASP A 275 8.61 -30.80 -15.62
CA ASP A 275 9.42 -32.02 -15.50
C ASP A 275 10.72 -31.78 -14.70
N TYR A 276 11.37 -30.63 -14.90
CA TYR A 276 12.52 -30.21 -14.11
C TYR A 276 12.18 -30.16 -12.61
N LEU A 277 11.07 -29.53 -12.23
CA LEU A 277 10.65 -29.45 -10.83
C LEU A 277 10.19 -30.80 -10.26
N ARG A 278 9.48 -31.63 -11.04
CA ARG A 278 9.09 -32.98 -10.63
C ARG A 278 10.31 -33.85 -10.32
N ASN A 279 11.35 -33.76 -11.14
CA ASN A 279 12.61 -34.45 -10.86
C ASN A 279 13.29 -33.91 -9.61
N ARG A 280 13.34 -32.59 -9.45
CA ARG A 280 13.97 -31.95 -8.29
C ARG A 280 13.35 -32.35 -6.97
N PHE A 281 12.02 -32.48 -6.92
CA PHE A 281 11.28 -32.79 -5.69
C PHE A 281 10.84 -34.26 -5.58
N ARG A 282 11.37 -35.14 -6.42
CA ARG A 282 10.98 -36.56 -6.46
C ARG A 282 11.12 -37.24 -5.08
N ASP A 283 12.20 -36.95 -4.36
CA ASP A 283 12.52 -37.54 -3.05
C ASP A 283 11.65 -36.99 -1.89
N PHE A 284 10.64 -36.18 -2.22
CA PHE A 284 9.64 -35.69 -1.27
C PHE A 284 8.27 -36.37 -1.44
N LEU A 285 8.09 -37.24 -2.45
CA LEU A 285 6.84 -37.96 -2.70
C LEU A 285 6.52 -39.01 -1.62
N ASP A 286 7.54 -39.59 -0.98
CA ASP A 286 7.43 -40.56 0.10
C ASP A 286 7.20 -39.91 1.48
N ARG A 287 7.22 -38.57 1.55
CA ARG A 287 7.08 -37.82 2.80
C ARG A 287 5.62 -37.68 3.23
N GLU A 288 5.43 -37.38 4.51
CA GLU A 288 4.13 -37.29 5.17
C GLU A 288 3.37 -36.04 4.68
N PRO A 289 2.21 -36.17 4.01
CA PRO A 289 1.32 -35.03 3.80
C PRO A 289 0.69 -34.61 5.12
N ALA A 290 0.32 -33.32 5.27
CA ALA A 290 -0.20 -32.81 6.54
C ALA A 290 -1.48 -33.50 7.02
N LEU A 291 -2.22 -34.17 6.13
CA LEU A 291 -3.40 -34.97 6.46
C LEU A 291 -3.10 -36.18 7.36
N GLN A 292 -1.84 -36.61 7.46
CA GLN A 292 -1.43 -37.67 8.40
C GLN A 292 -1.30 -37.18 9.85
N TYR A 293 -1.30 -35.86 10.07
CA TYR A 293 -1.28 -35.27 11.40
C TYR A 293 -2.70 -34.95 11.88
N HIS A 294 -2.87 -34.91 13.20
CA HIS A 294 -4.16 -34.58 13.79
C HIS A 294 -4.44 -33.08 13.64
N ARG A 295 -5.32 -32.71 12.70
CA ARG A 295 -5.78 -31.32 12.53
C ARG A 295 -6.59 -30.90 13.76
N VAL A 296 -6.24 -29.75 14.34
CA VAL A 296 -6.85 -29.31 15.61
C VAL A 296 -8.28 -28.82 15.39
N PHE A 297 -8.50 -27.96 14.39
CA PHE A 297 -9.82 -27.50 13.96
C PHE A 297 -9.77 -26.93 12.54
N GLU A 298 -10.94 -26.64 11.97
CA GLU A 298 -11.08 -25.82 10.77
C GLU A 298 -11.44 -24.38 11.14
N LEU A 299 -10.87 -23.41 10.43
CA LEU A 299 -11.29 -22.01 10.58
C LEU A 299 -12.67 -21.82 9.95
N PRO A 300 -13.59 -21.11 10.62
CA PRO A 300 -14.88 -20.80 10.02
C PRO A 300 -14.71 -19.77 8.90
N TYR A 301 -15.51 -19.89 7.85
CA TYR A 301 -15.61 -18.86 6.81
C TYR A 301 -15.99 -17.51 7.45
N PRO A 302 -15.36 -16.38 7.07
CA PRO A 302 -14.48 -16.15 5.92
C PRO A 302 -12.97 -16.29 6.20
N TYR A 303 -12.57 -16.80 7.35
CA TYR A 303 -11.16 -16.84 7.73
C TYR A 303 -10.40 -17.97 7.06
N ARG A 304 -9.15 -17.70 6.66
CA ARG A 304 -8.24 -18.69 6.08
C ARG A 304 -6.83 -18.47 6.57
N ASN A 305 -6.09 -19.58 6.63
CA ASN A 305 -4.68 -19.68 6.99
C ASN A 305 -4.36 -19.16 8.40
N ILE A 306 -3.68 -19.97 9.19
CA ILE A 306 -3.19 -19.60 10.53
C ILE A 306 -1.75 -19.15 10.37
N MET A 307 -1.51 -17.83 10.42
CA MET A 307 -0.17 -17.23 10.27
C MET A 307 0.67 -17.39 11.54
N THR A 308 0.00 -17.28 12.69
CA THR A 308 0.62 -17.39 14.01
C THR A 308 -0.45 -17.84 15.00
N TYR A 309 -0.05 -18.50 16.09
CA TYR A 309 -0.98 -18.96 17.11
C TYR A 309 -0.33 -18.95 18.50
N ALA A 310 -1.18 -18.91 19.52
CA ALA A 310 -0.80 -19.14 20.90
C ALA A 310 -1.94 -19.89 21.61
N ILE A 311 -1.60 -20.91 22.39
CA ILE A 311 -2.56 -21.71 23.16
C ILE A 311 -2.62 -21.14 24.58
N SER A 312 -3.83 -20.98 25.14
CA SER A 312 -3.98 -20.51 26.51
C SER A 312 -3.36 -21.53 27.50
N PRO A 313 -2.70 -21.10 28.59
CA PRO A 313 -2.10 -22.01 29.57
C PRO A 313 -3.05 -23.06 30.16
N ASP A 314 -4.34 -22.76 30.25
CA ASP A 314 -5.38 -23.70 30.67
C ASP A 314 -5.92 -24.62 29.56
N GLY A 315 -5.41 -24.48 28.34
CA GLY A 315 -5.79 -25.26 27.16
C GLY A 315 -7.21 -24.99 26.62
N ARG A 316 -7.97 -24.04 27.17
CA ARG A 316 -9.38 -23.80 26.77
C ARG A 316 -9.53 -23.04 25.45
N TYR A 317 -8.58 -22.17 25.14
CA TYR A 317 -8.66 -21.26 23.99
C TYR A 317 -7.39 -21.29 23.16
N VAL A 318 -7.55 -20.93 21.88
CA VAL A 318 -6.44 -20.69 20.96
C VAL A 318 -6.59 -19.29 20.38
N ALA A 319 -5.57 -18.46 20.57
CA ALA A 319 -5.44 -17.19 19.85
C ALA A 319 -4.77 -17.47 18.52
N VAL A 320 -5.34 -16.99 17.41
CA VAL A 320 -4.78 -17.16 16.06
C VAL A 320 -4.73 -15.83 15.34
N GLY A 321 -3.64 -15.57 14.63
CA GLY A 321 -3.57 -14.55 13.59
C GLY A 321 -3.96 -15.19 12.26
N THR A 322 -5.01 -14.69 11.60
CA THR A 322 -5.57 -15.30 10.40
C THR A 322 -5.99 -14.26 9.37
N VAL A 323 -6.07 -14.65 8.10
CA VAL A 323 -6.48 -13.74 7.02
C VAL A 323 -7.99 -13.79 6.86
N ASN A 324 -8.63 -12.62 6.92
CA ASN A 324 -10.03 -12.45 6.55
C ASN A 324 -10.14 -12.22 5.05
N ILE A 325 -10.65 -13.21 4.29
CA ILE A 325 -10.65 -13.13 2.82
C ILE A 325 -11.65 -12.13 2.25
N TYR A 326 -12.49 -11.50 3.09
CA TYR A 326 -13.27 -10.36 2.63
C TYR A 326 -12.35 -9.16 2.48
N ASP A 327 -11.80 -8.59 3.55
CA ASP A 327 -11.00 -7.36 3.54
C ASP A 327 -9.51 -7.56 3.33
N TYR A 328 -9.03 -8.81 3.23
CA TYR A 328 -7.62 -9.15 3.08
C TYR A 328 -6.75 -8.62 4.23
N ASP A 329 -7.37 -8.41 5.40
CA ASP A 329 -6.68 -8.04 6.62
C ASP A 329 -6.33 -9.27 7.46
N LEU A 330 -5.34 -9.08 8.32
CA LEU A 330 -5.03 -10.01 9.40
C LEU A 330 -5.91 -9.69 10.62
N ASP A 331 -6.68 -10.68 11.04
CA ASP A 331 -7.49 -10.64 12.25
C ASP A 331 -6.88 -11.55 13.33
N ILE A 332 -6.93 -11.10 14.58
CA ILE A 332 -6.61 -11.92 15.75
C ILE A 332 -7.92 -12.47 16.32
N LEU A 333 -8.10 -13.79 16.23
CA LEU A 333 -9.28 -14.49 16.74
C LEU A 333 -8.94 -15.26 18.01
N ILE A 334 -9.90 -15.31 18.93
CA ILE A 334 -9.94 -16.26 20.03
C ILE A 334 -10.92 -17.35 19.66
N LEU A 335 -10.42 -18.58 19.58
CA LEU A 335 -11.16 -19.77 19.22
C LEU A 335 -11.28 -20.71 20.41
N ASP A 336 -12.40 -21.43 20.50
CA ASP A 336 -12.49 -22.60 21.38
C ASP A 336 -11.75 -23.81 20.75
N ARG A 337 -11.65 -24.91 21.50
CA ARG A 337 -10.98 -26.14 21.04
C ARG A 337 -11.67 -26.82 19.85
N ARG A 338 -12.89 -26.42 19.49
CA ARG A 338 -13.64 -26.92 18.33
C ARG A 338 -13.48 -26.01 17.10
N GLY A 339 -12.81 -24.86 17.23
CA GLY A 339 -12.63 -23.89 16.18
C GLY A 339 -13.75 -22.85 16.06
N HIS A 340 -14.66 -22.75 17.02
CA HIS A 340 -15.66 -21.69 17.02
C HIS A 340 -15.04 -20.37 17.47
N VAL A 341 -15.36 -19.29 16.75
CA VAL A 341 -14.95 -17.93 17.12
C VAL A 341 -15.67 -17.50 18.39
N VAL A 342 -14.92 -17.43 19.48
CA VAL A 342 -15.37 -16.86 20.76
C VAL A 342 -15.33 -15.34 20.67
N ARG A 343 -14.28 -14.78 20.06
CA ARG A 343 -14.09 -13.34 19.87
C ARG A 343 -13.17 -13.05 18.70
N ASN A 344 -13.45 -11.98 17.94
CA ASN A 344 -12.47 -11.32 17.09
C ASN A 344 -11.91 -10.11 17.88
N LEU A 345 -10.62 -10.10 18.18
CA LEU A 345 -9.95 -9.03 18.93
C LEU A 345 -9.63 -7.82 18.07
N THR A 346 -9.56 -8.00 16.74
CA THR A 346 -9.21 -6.95 15.78
C THR A 346 -10.14 -6.97 14.56
N PRO A 347 -11.48 -6.87 14.73
CA PRO A 347 -12.39 -7.02 13.61
C PRO A 347 -12.33 -5.83 12.63
N GLY A 348 -11.79 -6.07 11.44
CA GLY A 348 -11.84 -5.15 10.30
C GLY A 348 -11.15 -3.80 10.52
N TYR A 349 -11.52 -2.80 9.70
CA TYR A 349 -10.89 -1.48 9.69
C TYR A 349 -10.95 -0.78 11.06
N THR A 350 -9.77 -0.48 11.62
CA THR A 350 -9.59 0.25 12.88
C THR A 350 -8.73 1.50 12.68
N THR A 351 -9.00 2.56 13.43
CA THR A 351 -8.11 3.73 13.55
C THR A 351 -7.17 3.63 14.75
N ALA A 352 -7.33 2.60 15.59
CA ALA A 352 -6.53 2.42 16.80
C ALA A 352 -5.07 2.03 16.49
N PHE A 353 -4.84 1.39 15.34
CA PHE A 353 -3.52 1.05 14.82
C PHE A 353 -3.56 0.98 13.29
N GLN A 354 -2.40 1.05 12.64
CA GLN A 354 -2.25 1.07 11.19
C GLN A 354 -2.19 -0.35 10.62
N ASP A 355 -1.39 -1.21 11.24
CA ASP A 355 -1.20 -2.61 10.91
C ASP A 355 -0.72 -3.42 12.13
N PHE A 356 -0.81 -4.74 11.98
CA PHE A 356 -0.20 -5.71 12.89
C PHE A 356 1.06 -6.30 12.21
N PRO A 357 2.22 -6.34 12.88
CA PRO A 357 3.38 -7.08 12.42
C PRO A 357 3.11 -8.60 12.54
N ALA A 358 2.38 -9.16 11.57
CA ALA A 358 2.83 -10.43 11.05
C ALA A 358 3.91 -10.03 10.05
N GLU A 359 5.18 -10.22 10.39
CA GLU A 359 6.26 -9.96 9.42
C GLU A 359 6.10 -10.99 8.30
N LEU A 360 5.28 -10.65 7.32
CA LEU A 360 5.12 -11.35 6.06
C LEU A 360 5.69 -10.42 4.99
N PRO A 361 7.03 -10.24 4.90
CA PRO A 361 7.60 -9.49 3.81
C PRO A 361 7.08 -10.01 2.45
N PRO A 362 6.76 -9.10 1.51
CA PRO A 362 6.48 -9.50 0.14
C PRO A 362 7.65 -10.34 -0.41
N GLY A 363 7.36 -11.56 -0.88
CA GLY A 363 8.35 -12.44 -1.51
C GLY A 363 9.31 -13.17 -0.56
N ARG A 364 9.32 -12.88 0.75
CA ARG A 364 10.14 -13.57 1.75
C ARG A 364 9.32 -13.81 3.02
N PHE A 365 8.67 -14.97 3.08
CA PHE A 365 7.77 -15.31 4.18
C PHE A 365 8.55 -15.80 5.41
N ASP A 366 8.83 -14.93 6.37
CA ASP A 366 9.27 -15.41 7.70
C ASP A 366 8.04 -15.78 8.55
N MET A 367 7.45 -16.94 8.25
CA MET A 367 6.21 -17.42 8.92
C MET A 367 6.45 -17.98 10.31
N ALA A 368 7.69 -17.92 10.82
CA ALA A 368 8.05 -18.56 12.07
C ALA A 368 7.92 -17.65 13.30
N LEU A 369 7.40 -16.42 13.17
CA LEU A 369 7.32 -15.51 14.31
C LEU A 369 6.15 -15.82 15.25
N ARG A 370 6.44 -15.81 16.56
CA ARG A 370 5.43 -15.85 17.62
C ARG A 370 4.90 -14.44 17.91
N SER A 371 4.06 -13.90 17.03
CA SER A 371 3.56 -12.53 17.19
C SER A 371 2.44 -12.38 18.25
N LEU A 372 1.99 -13.48 18.86
CA LEU A 372 0.94 -13.52 19.89
C LEU A 372 1.42 -14.26 21.14
N THR A 373 0.98 -13.81 22.33
CA THR A 373 1.25 -14.51 23.59
C THR A 373 0.09 -14.40 24.58
N TRP A 374 -0.09 -15.43 25.41
CA TRP A 374 -1.10 -15.49 26.47
C TRP A 374 -0.50 -15.15 27.82
N SER A 375 -1.25 -14.42 28.65
CA SER A 375 -0.91 -14.28 30.05
C SER A 375 -1.03 -15.63 30.78
N PRO A 376 -0.25 -15.86 31.84
CA PRO A 376 -0.25 -17.13 32.60
C PRO A 376 -1.63 -17.51 33.16
N ASP A 377 -2.49 -16.51 33.44
CA ASP A 377 -3.85 -16.69 33.95
C ASP A 377 -4.91 -16.96 32.85
N SER A 378 -4.50 -17.08 31.58
CA SER A 378 -5.38 -17.35 30.43
C SER A 378 -6.47 -16.29 30.19
N ARG A 379 -6.29 -15.06 30.71
CA ARG A 379 -7.29 -13.97 30.57
C ARG A 379 -6.90 -12.88 29.59
N ARG A 380 -5.62 -12.78 29.25
CA ARG A 380 -5.08 -11.69 28.43
C ARG A 380 -4.26 -12.23 27.27
N VAL A 381 -4.33 -11.53 26.15
CA VAL A 381 -3.49 -11.75 24.97
C VAL A 381 -2.72 -10.48 24.70
N ALA A 382 -1.43 -10.61 24.43
CA ALA A 382 -0.58 -9.47 24.07
C ALA A 382 0.00 -9.62 22.66
N PHE A 383 0.09 -8.49 21.97
CA PHE A 383 0.53 -8.41 20.57
C PHE A 383 0.99 -6.97 20.25
N PHE A 384 1.93 -6.81 19.32
CA PHE A 384 2.38 -5.47 18.88
C PHE A 384 1.50 -4.94 17.76
N ALA A 385 1.24 -3.63 17.69
CA ALA A 385 0.63 -3.03 16.50
C ALA A 385 1.13 -1.60 16.30
N ARG A 386 1.18 -1.12 15.06
CA ARG A 386 1.73 0.20 14.76
C ARG A 386 0.74 1.30 15.08
N THR A 387 1.13 2.27 15.90
CA THR A 387 0.26 3.42 16.28
C THR A 387 0.81 4.77 15.83
N GLY A 388 1.97 4.80 15.16
CA GLY A 388 2.62 6.00 14.66
C GLY A 388 3.95 5.65 14.00
N LYS A 389 5.03 6.34 14.39
CA LYS A 389 6.41 5.98 13.99
C LYS A 389 6.78 4.57 14.48
N TYR A 390 6.47 4.30 15.74
CA TYR A 390 6.80 3.05 16.40
C TYR A 390 5.54 2.23 16.71
N GLN A 391 5.76 1.01 17.17
CA GLN A 391 4.73 0.08 17.57
C GLN A 391 4.38 0.24 19.05
N SER A 392 3.15 -0.15 19.39
CA SER A 392 2.68 -0.24 20.77
C SER A 392 2.38 -1.70 21.10
N LEU A 393 2.66 -2.09 22.34
CA LEU A 393 2.17 -3.34 22.91
C LEU A 393 0.71 -3.17 23.29
N PHE A 394 -0.17 -3.95 22.67
CA PHE A 394 -1.56 -4.08 23.06
C PHE A 394 -1.71 -5.26 23.99
N VAL A 395 -2.40 -5.06 25.13
CA VAL A 395 -2.83 -6.14 26.02
C VAL A 395 -4.35 -6.13 26.04
N MET A 396 -4.94 -7.19 25.51
CA MET A 396 -6.38 -7.34 25.36
C MET A 396 -6.89 -8.42 26.30
N ASP A 397 -8.10 -8.24 26.82
CA ASP A 397 -8.86 -9.27 27.50
C ASP A 397 -9.44 -10.26 26.48
N VAL A 398 -9.67 -11.52 26.89
CA VAL A 398 -10.40 -12.52 26.08
C VAL A 398 -11.78 -12.06 25.61
N SER A 399 -12.41 -11.13 26.34
CA SER A 399 -13.68 -10.51 25.94
C SER A 399 -13.56 -9.53 24.77
N GLY A 400 -12.35 -9.16 24.36
CA GLY A 400 -12.08 -8.12 23.35
C GLY A 400 -11.85 -6.72 23.91
N ARG A 401 -11.86 -6.54 25.24
CA ARG A 401 -11.60 -5.23 25.86
C ARG A 401 -10.10 -4.91 25.85
N LYS A 402 -9.72 -3.75 25.33
CA LYS A 402 -8.35 -3.23 25.47
C LYS A 402 -8.05 -2.89 26.93
N LEU A 403 -7.13 -3.62 27.54
CA LEU A 403 -6.71 -3.41 28.94
C LEU A 403 -5.56 -2.40 29.00
N GLN A 404 -4.59 -2.52 28.09
CA GLN A 404 -3.42 -1.64 28.04
C GLN A 404 -2.99 -1.39 26.59
N GLU A 405 -2.41 -0.20 26.40
CA GLU A 405 -1.67 0.20 25.21
C GLU A 405 -0.39 0.87 25.71
N ILE A 406 0.77 0.26 25.42
CA ILE A 406 2.08 0.75 25.85
C ILE A 406 2.89 1.10 24.61
N TYR A 407 3.12 2.40 24.39
CA TYR A 407 3.97 2.88 23.31
C TYR A 407 5.44 2.51 23.55
N ILE A 408 6.07 1.83 22.59
CA ILE A 408 7.47 1.43 22.68
C ILE A 408 8.28 2.17 21.61
N PRO A 409 9.09 3.19 21.99
CA PRO A 409 9.88 3.96 21.03
C PRO A 409 11.16 3.22 20.60
N LEU A 410 11.01 1.97 20.15
CA LEU A 410 12.07 1.11 19.61
C LEU A 410 11.66 0.58 18.23
N ASN A 411 12.64 0.23 17.40
CA ASN A 411 12.39 -0.29 16.05
C ASN A 411 12.18 -1.81 16.07
N LYS A 412 11.35 -2.30 15.13
CA LYS A 412 10.96 -3.73 14.98
C LYS A 412 10.64 -4.44 16.29
N THR A 413 9.67 -3.91 17.05
CA THR A 413 9.18 -4.64 18.22
C THR A 413 8.38 -5.85 17.75
N ALA A 414 8.82 -7.05 18.14
CA ALA A 414 8.24 -8.30 17.71
C ALA A 414 8.30 -9.35 18.82
N SER A 415 7.72 -10.52 18.54
CA SER A 415 7.79 -11.72 19.37
C SER A 415 7.54 -11.49 20.88
N PRO A 416 6.38 -10.93 21.28
CA PRO A 416 6.08 -10.77 22.70
C PRO A 416 5.93 -12.13 23.38
N ALA A 417 6.45 -12.27 24.60
CA ALA A 417 6.29 -13.48 25.42
C ALA A 417 6.06 -13.11 26.89
N PHE A 418 4.86 -13.41 27.40
CA PHE A 418 4.54 -13.19 28.81
C PHE A 418 5.44 -14.02 29.72
N HIS A 419 6.00 -13.36 30.73
CA HIS A 419 6.70 -14.04 31.80
C HIS A 419 5.69 -14.80 32.69
N PRO A 420 6.06 -15.96 33.28
CA PRO A 420 5.18 -16.76 34.14
C PRO A 420 4.58 -16.02 35.35
N ASP A 421 5.15 -14.89 35.79
CA ASP A 421 4.56 -14.07 36.86
C ASP A 421 3.38 -13.19 36.43
N GLY A 422 3.11 -13.09 35.13
CA GLY A 422 2.01 -12.29 34.57
C GLY A 422 2.15 -10.76 34.71
N ARG A 423 3.25 -10.27 35.30
CA ARG A 423 3.60 -8.85 35.40
C ARG A 423 4.61 -8.45 34.33
N HIS A 424 5.55 -9.33 34.01
CA HIS A 424 6.59 -9.04 33.03
C HIS A 424 6.29 -9.68 31.66
N LEU A 425 6.93 -9.15 30.62
CA LEU A 425 6.86 -9.64 29.25
C LEU A 425 8.19 -9.40 28.55
N SER A 426 8.74 -10.40 27.85
CA SER A 426 9.88 -10.21 26.97
C SER A 426 9.45 -9.89 25.55
N PHE A 427 10.28 -9.18 24.80
CA PHE A 427 10.06 -8.92 23.38
C PHE A 427 11.40 -8.68 22.67
N THR A 428 11.44 -8.81 21.35
CA THR A 428 12.61 -8.45 20.53
C THR A 428 12.43 -7.07 19.94
N ALA A 429 13.50 -6.27 19.89
CA ALA A 429 13.54 -4.98 19.20
C ALA A 429 14.99 -4.59 18.91
N TYR A 430 15.18 -3.54 18.12
CA TYR A 430 16.49 -2.88 18.02
C TYR A 430 16.62 -1.83 19.13
N ASP A 431 17.75 -1.82 19.82
CA ASP A 431 18.06 -0.78 20.80
C ASP A 431 18.35 0.59 20.15
N ARG A 432 18.70 1.59 20.96
CA ARG A 432 18.94 2.96 20.47
C ARG A 432 20.21 3.07 19.61
N GLU A 433 21.15 2.16 19.82
CA GLU A 433 22.39 2.03 19.06
C GLU A 433 22.21 1.19 17.78
N GLY A 434 21.03 0.58 17.58
CA GLY A 434 20.72 -0.23 16.41
C GLY A 434 21.14 -1.69 16.54
N ARG A 435 21.31 -2.22 17.76
CA ARG A 435 21.60 -3.63 18.00
C ARG A 435 20.32 -4.45 18.20
N PRO A 436 20.16 -5.60 17.52
CA PRO A 436 19.06 -6.52 17.81
C PRO A 436 19.14 -7.02 19.26
N THR A 437 18.07 -6.85 20.02
CA THR A 437 18.07 -7.01 21.47
C THR A 437 16.78 -7.66 21.97
N ILE A 438 16.89 -8.56 22.94
CA ILE A 438 15.74 -9.02 23.73
C ILE A 438 15.58 -8.07 24.92
N PHE A 439 14.37 -7.57 25.15
CA PHE A 439 14.03 -6.68 26.26
C PHE A 439 13.10 -7.37 27.25
N LEU A 440 13.19 -6.98 28.53
CA LEU A 440 12.23 -7.30 29.58
C LEU A 440 11.39 -6.06 29.89
N MET A 441 10.07 -6.16 29.74
CA MET A 441 9.08 -5.12 30.06
C MET A 441 8.38 -5.45 31.37
N ASP A 442 8.23 -4.46 32.25
CA ASP A 442 7.27 -4.48 33.37
C ASP A 442 5.97 -3.80 32.95
N LEU A 443 4.86 -4.54 32.90
CA LEU A 443 3.56 -4.04 32.44
C LEU A 443 2.91 -3.07 33.43
N VAL A 444 3.33 -3.05 34.70
CA VAL A 444 2.80 -2.12 35.71
C VAL A 444 3.51 -0.78 35.61
N THR A 445 4.84 -0.79 35.58
CA THR A 445 5.64 0.45 35.52
C THR A 445 5.84 0.98 34.11
N ARG A 446 5.56 0.15 33.09
CA ARG A 446 5.77 0.42 31.65
C ARG A 446 7.23 0.68 31.27
N LYS A 447 8.16 0.22 32.10
CA LYS A 447 9.60 0.33 31.86
C LYS A 447 10.10 -0.96 31.25
N TYR A 448 11.13 -0.85 30.40
CA TYR A 448 11.81 -1.99 29.81
C TYR A 448 13.33 -1.84 29.90
N GLU A 449 14.02 -2.97 30.00
CA GLU A 449 15.48 -3.05 30.06
C GLU A 449 16.03 -4.11 29.08
N PRO A 450 17.24 -3.92 28.52
CA PRO A 450 17.85 -4.90 27.65
C PRO A 450 18.31 -6.14 28.43
N LEU A 451 18.05 -7.31 27.87
CA LEU A 451 18.50 -8.61 28.38
C LEU A 451 19.76 -9.11 27.68
N THR A 452 19.99 -8.70 26.43
CA THR A 452 21.15 -9.06 25.60
C THR A 452 21.90 -7.82 25.11
N GLN A 453 23.17 -7.91 24.73
CA GLN A 453 24.00 -6.75 24.34
C GLN A 453 24.92 -6.99 23.13
N ASP A 454 24.80 -8.11 22.42
CA ASP A 454 25.61 -8.44 21.24
C ASP A 454 24.90 -8.12 19.91
N ASP A 455 25.62 -8.24 18.77
CA ASP A 455 25.11 -7.89 17.43
C ASP A 455 24.36 -9.03 16.70
N THR A 456 24.18 -10.19 17.34
CA THR A 456 23.45 -11.32 16.75
C THR A 456 21.97 -10.97 16.59
N TYR A 457 21.34 -11.26 15.46
CA TYR A 457 19.90 -11.07 15.33
C TYR A 457 19.17 -12.07 16.24
N LYS A 458 18.15 -11.64 17.00
CA LYS A 458 17.42 -12.48 17.97
C LYS A 458 15.97 -12.66 17.56
N GLU A 459 15.51 -13.90 17.54
CA GLU A 459 14.15 -14.27 17.13
C GLU A 459 13.48 -15.17 18.17
N THR A 460 12.17 -14.99 18.35
CA THR A 460 11.28 -15.90 19.08
C THR A 460 11.72 -16.26 20.52
N PRO A 461 11.93 -15.28 21.42
CA PRO A 461 12.25 -15.57 22.82
C PRO A 461 11.10 -16.32 23.51
N VAL A 462 11.43 -17.34 24.29
CA VAL A 462 10.47 -18.13 25.08
C VAL A 462 10.98 -18.38 26.50
N TRP A 463 10.08 -18.23 27.48
CA TRP A 463 10.40 -18.44 28.88
C TRP A 463 10.53 -19.92 29.22
N VAL A 464 11.56 -20.26 29.97
CA VAL A 464 11.84 -21.61 30.47
C VAL A 464 12.20 -21.58 31.95
N ASP A 465 12.26 -22.76 32.59
CA ASP A 465 12.64 -22.94 33.99
C ASP A 465 11.82 -22.06 34.98
N GLY A 466 10.53 -21.92 34.71
CA GLY A 466 9.62 -21.07 35.50
C GLY A 466 9.91 -19.57 35.37
N GLY A 467 10.56 -19.14 34.29
CA GLY A 467 10.88 -17.73 34.01
C GLY A 467 12.32 -17.34 34.38
N LYS A 468 13.15 -18.27 34.84
CA LYS A 468 14.56 -18.00 35.21
C LYS A 468 15.50 -17.89 34.02
N ALA A 469 15.07 -18.35 32.84
CA ALA A 469 15.86 -18.29 31.62
C ALA A 469 14.96 -18.11 30.39
N LEU A 470 15.60 -17.72 29.28
CA LEU A 470 15.00 -17.59 27.96
C LEU A 470 15.71 -18.48 26.95
N LEU A 471 14.94 -19.14 26.07
CA LEU A 471 15.46 -19.68 24.82
C LEU A 471 15.15 -18.72 23.68
N TYR A 472 16.05 -18.62 22.70
CA TYR A 472 15.83 -17.83 21.49
C TYR A 472 16.68 -18.35 20.34
N VAL A 473 16.32 -17.99 19.11
CA VAL A 473 17.15 -18.23 17.92
C VAL A 473 18.06 -17.03 17.70
N GLY A 474 19.35 -17.28 17.57
CA GLY A 474 20.34 -16.29 17.19
C GLY A 474 20.78 -16.51 15.74
N ARG A 475 20.67 -15.48 14.90
CA ARG A 475 21.00 -15.53 13.46
C ARG A 475 22.14 -14.58 13.09
N GLN A 476 23.06 -15.11 12.29
CA GLN A 476 24.21 -14.41 11.71
C GLN A 476 24.38 -14.87 10.24
N PRO A 477 25.19 -14.19 9.41
CA PRO A 477 25.36 -14.59 8.01
C PRO A 477 25.70 -16.07 7.85
N GLY A 478 24.86 -16.81 7.13
CA GLY A 478 25.05 -18.24 6.85
C GLY A 478 24.89 -19.19 8.05
N ARG A 479 24.47 -18.71 9.22
CA ARG A 479 24.31 -19.54 10.43
C ARG A 479 23.14 -19.11 11.31
N SER A 480 22.40 -20.08 11.83
CA SER A 480 21.48 -19.86 12.95
C SER A 480 21.69 -20.92 14.03
N ALA A 481 21.44 -20.56 15.29
CA ALA A 481 21.59 -21.47 16.42
C ALA A 481 20.61 -21.13 17.53
N ILE A 482 20.31 -22.11 18.38
CA ILE A 482 19.45 -21.94 19.55
C ILE A 482 20.32 -21.63 20.77
N TYR A 483 20.01 -20.53 21.44
CA TYR A 483 20.70 -20.03 22.62
C TYR A 483 19.79 -20.05 23.84
N ARG A 484 20.40 -20.26 25.01
CA ARG A 484 19.80 -20.08 26.32
C ARG A 484 20.45 -18.88 27.00
N LEU A 485 19.64 -17.95 27.48
CA LEU A 485 20.05 -16.84 28.34
C LEU A 485 19.60 -17.12 29.76
N ASP A 486 20.56 -17.24 30.67
CA ASP A 486 20.28 -17.30 32.11
C ASP A 486 20.09 -15.88 32.67
N LEU A 487 18.98 -15.60 33.35
CA LEU A 487 18.70 -14.25 33.83
C LEU A 487 19.51 -13.85 35.06
N ALA A 488 19.90 -14.81 35.90
CA ALA A 488 20.61 -14.52 37.13
C ALA A 488 22.07 -14.16 36.84
N THR A 489 22.72 -14.90 35.93
CA THR A 489 24.12 -14.67 35.57
C THR A 489 24.30 -13.80 34.32
N ARG A 490 23.24 -13.58 33.54
CA ARG A 490 23.27 -12.99 32.19
C ARG A 490 24.13 -13.77 31.20
N GLN A 491 24.43 -15.03 31.51
CA GLN A 491 25.25 -15.89 30.64
C GLN A 491 24.41 -16.41 29.47
N VAL A 492 24.98 -16.32 28.27
CA VAL A 492 24.43 -16.91 27.04
C VAL A 492 25.19 -18.19 26.71
N THR A 493 24.46 -19.29 26.52
CA THR A 493 25.01 -20.59 26.14
C THR A 493 24.27 -21.16 24.93
N ARG A 494 24.99 -21.73 23.97
CA ARG A 494 24.39 -22.47 22.86
C ARG A 494 23.84 -23.81 23.38
N VAL A 495 22.61 -24.16 23.03
CA VAL A 495 21.93 -25.40 23.48
C VAL A 495 21.50 -26.33 22.34
N GLY A 496 21.49 -25.84 21.10
CA GLY A 496 21.22 -26.64 19.90
C GLY A 496 22.47 -26.92 19.06
N PRO A 497 22.35 -27.75 18.01
CA PRO A 497 23.43 -27.98 17.06
C PRO A 497 23.81 -26.68 16.32
N ALA A 498 25.09 -26.54 15.99
CA ALA A 498 25.60 -25.44 15.15
C ALA A 498 25.80 -25.94 13.72
N ALA A 499 25.02 -25.39 12.79
CA ALA A 499 24.96 -25.87 11.41
C ALA A 499 24.34 -24.82 10.48
N PRO A 500 24.52 -24.94 9.15
CA PRO A 500 23.98 -24.00 8.16
C PRO A 500 22.47 -24.20 7.91
N TRP A 501 21.71 -24.62 8.92
CA TRP A 501 20.27 -24.80 8.85
C TRP A 501 19.55 -23.57 9.38
N TYR A 502 18.33 -23.37 8.91
CA TYR A 502 17.39 -22.44 9.48
C TYR A 502 16.68 -23.10 10.66
N PHE A 503 16.89 -22.59 11.87
CA PHE A 503 16.15 -22.99 13.07
C PHE A 503 15.06 -21.98 13.38
N SER A 504 13.91 -22.44 13.87
CA SER A 504 12.89 -21.54 14.36
C SER A 504 12.13 -22.05 15.58
N THR A 505 11.63 -21.10 16.38
CA THR A 505 10.63 -21.34 17.46
C THR A 505 10.99 -22.47 18.43
N PRO A 506 12.12 -22.36 19.16
CA PRO A 506 12.46 -23.33 20.18
C PRO A 506 11.44 -23.30 21.33
N THR A 507 11.22 -24.44 21.97
CA THR A 507 10.42 -24.57 23.20
C THR A 507 10.91 -25.77 24.01
N LEU A 508 10.65 -25.81 25.32
CA LEU A 508 10.93 -27.00 26.13
C LEU A 508 9.68 -27.84 26.36
N SER A 509 9.90 -29.12 26.65
CA SER A 509 8.92 -29.95 27.33
C SER A 509 8.63 -29.41 28.73
N PRO A 510 7.44 -29.68 29.31
CA PRO A 510 7.06 -29.22 30.64
C PRO A 510 8.02 -29.64 31.76
N ASP A 511 8.68 -30.78 31.61
CA ASP A 511 9.69 -31.31 32.53
C ASP A 511 11.11 -30.76 32.29
N GLY A 512 11.31 -29.92 31.26
CA GLY A 512 12.60 -29.33 30.90
C GLY A 512 13.60 -30.29 30.27
N ARG A 513 13.23 -31.56 30.03
CA ARG A 513 14.15 -32.58 29.49
C ARG A 513 14.43 -32.42 28.00
N TYR A 514 13.43 -32.03 27.23
CA TYR A 514 13.47 -32.04 25.77
C TYR A 514 13.35 -30.63 25.19
N LEU A 515 14.26 -30.28 24.30
CA LEU A 515 14.16 -29.11 23.44
C LEU A 515 13.43 -29.49 22.15
N VAL A 516 12.32 -28.82 21.83
CA VAL A 516 11.58 -28.98 20.57
C VAL A 516 11.77 -27.75 19.71
N PHE A 517 12.03 -27.95 18.42
CA PHE A 517 12.27 -26.87 17.47
C PHE A 517 11.93 -27.31 16.05
N SER A 518 11.78 -26.36 15.13
CA SER A 518 11.72 -26.65 13.69
C SER A 518 13.04 -26.32 13.01
N ALA A 519 13.43 -27.16 12.03
CA ALA A 519 14.63 -26.93 11.22
C ALA A 519 14.49 -27.52 9.81
N ASP A 520 15.28 -27.01 8.86
CA ASP A 520 15.31 -27.47 7.46
C ASP A 520 16.41 -28.49 7.14
N MET A 521 16.80 -29.32 8.13
CA MET A 521 17.98 -30.21 8.08
C MET A 521 18.02 -31.17 6.88
N ASP A 522 16.87 -31.51 6.29
CA ASP A 522 16.76 -32.40 5.12
C ASP A 522 16.07 -31.73 3.90
N GLY A 523 16.06 -30.40 3.87
CA GLY A 523 15.47 -29.59 2.81
C GLY A 523 13.98 -29.28 2.98
N ALA A 524 13.30 -29.78 4.03
CA ALA A 524 11.99 -29.30 4.46
C ALA A 524 12.03 -28.87 5.92
N LEU A 525 11.22 -27.86 6.27
CA LEU A 525 10.95 -27.54 7.66
C LEU A 525 10.22 -28.70 8.32
N ASP A 526 10.86 -29.30 9.32
CA ASP A 526 10.35 -30.42 10.10
C ASP A 526 10.56 -30.17 11.60
N LEU A 527 9.81 -30.91 12.42
CA LEU A 527 9.92 -30.84 13.87
C LEU A 527 10.96 -31.83 14.38
N TYR A 528 11.80 -31.33 15.28
CA TYR A 528 12.86 -32.08 15.94
C TYR A 528 12.74 -31.94 17.45
N ARG A 529 13.15 -32.99 18.15
CA ARG A 529 13.25 -33.04 19.61
C ARG A 529 14.67 -33.44 19.99
N MET A 530 15.32 -32.67 20.83
CA MET A 530 16.63 -32.96 21.38
C MET A 530 16.51 -33.29 22.86
N ASP A 531 17.06 -34.41 23.30
CA ASP A 531 17.24 -34.70 24.72
C ASP A 531 18.42 -33.86 25.23
N LEU A 532 18.17 -32.96 26.19
CA LEU A 532 19.18 -32.04 26.71
C LEU A 532 20.21 -32.73 27.61
N GLN A 533 19.97 -33.96 28.06
CA GLN A 533 20.91 -34.73 28.86
C GLN A 533 21.89 -35.52 27.99
N SER A 534 21.39 -36.22 26.96
CA SER A 534 22.24 -37.05 26.08
C SER A 534 22.76 -36.29 24.85
N GLY A 535 22.10 -35.20 24.45
CA GLY A 535 22.34 -34.50 23.20
C GLY A 535 21.76 -35.18 21.96
N GLU A 536 21.03 -36.29 22.13
CA GLU A 536 20.41 -37.02 21.02
C GLU A 536 19.30 -36.18 20.37
N ILE A 537 19.33 -36.08 19.04
CA ILE A 537 18.31 -35.39 18.25
C ILE A 537 17.44 -36.43 17.54
N VAL A 538 16.14 -36.32 17.73
CA VAL A 538 15.12 -37.15 17.08
C VAL A 538 14.27 -36.30 16.15
N ARG A 539 14.06 -36.78 14.94
CA ARG A 539 13.07 -36.24 14.00
C ARG A 539 11.68 -36.73 14.37
N MET A 540 10.74 -35.80 14.52
CA MET A 540 9.34 -36.09 14.88
C MET A 540 8.42 -36.10 13.65
N THR A 541 8.70 -35.27 12.65
CA THR A 541 7.93 -35.19 11.40
C THR A 541 8.84 -35.30 10.18
N ARG A 542 8.30 -35.78 9.06
CA ARG A 542 8.99 -35.76 7.77
C ARG A 542 8.01 -35.26 6.70
N ALA A 543 7.81 -33.96 6.65
CA ALA A 543 6.72 -33.32 5.91
C ALA A 543 6.99 -33.23 4.40
N MET A 544 5.92 -33.42 3.62
CA MET A 544 5.89 -33.13 2.18
C MET A 544 5.93 -31.61 1.91
N GLY A 545 5.11 -30.85 2.64
CA GLY A 545 5.10 -29.39 2.64
C GLY A 545 6.10 -28.86 3.65
N GLY A 546 5.65 -28.45 4.83
CA GLY A 546 6.53 -28.09 5.94
C GLY A 546 5.78 -27.92 7.26
N ASN A 547 6.45 -28.21 8.38
CA ASN A 547 5.93 -28.11 9.73
C ASN A 547 6.83 -27.21 10.57
N PHE A 548 6.27 -26.18 11.19
CA PHE A 548 7.04 -25.16 11.92
C PHE A 548 6.22 -24.54 13.06
N SER A 549 6.87 -23.69 13.86
CA SER A 549 6.25 -23.04 15.03
C SER A 549 5.74 -24.02 16.10
N PRO A 550 6.55 -24.99 16.59
CA PRO A 550 6.09 -25.93 17.60
C PRO A 550 5.77 -25.26 18.95
N THR A 551 4.78 -25.78 19.64
CA THR A 551 4.45 -25.48 21.05
C THR A 551 4.12 -26.77 21.77
N VAL A 552 4.81 -27.04 22.88
CA VAL A 552 4.51 -28.23 23.70
C VAL A 552 3.44 -27.87 24.72
N VAL A 553 2.38 -28.70 24.78
CA VAL A 553 1.27 -28.55 25.72
C VAL A 553 1.06 -29.88 26.44
N ALA A 554 1.05 -29.85 27.78
CA ALA A 554 0.63 -30.99 28.58
C ALA A 554 -0.90 -31.01 28.66
N GLU A 555 -1.49 -32.13 28.27
CA GLU A 555 -2.92 -32.41 28.35
C GLU A 555 -3.17 -33.62 29.25
N THR A 556 -4.43 -33.85 29.59
CA THR A 556 -4.83 -34.97 30.45
C THR A 556 -4.55 -36.33 29.82
N ASP A 557 -4.48 -36.40 28.49
CA ASP A 557 -4.25 -37.61 27.70
C ASP A 557 -2.78 -37.78 27.25
N GLY A 558 -1.89 -36.84 27.58
CA GLY A 558 -0.48 -36.88 27.22
C GLY A 558 0.11 -35.50 26.92
N SER A 559 1.40 -35.48 26.56
CA SER A 559 2.04 -34.26 26.05
C SER A 559 1.98 -34.21 24.53
N TRP A 560 1.56 -33.07 23.99
CA TRP A 560 1.37 -32.85 22.57
C TRP A 560 2.24 -31.72 22.05
N VAL A 561 2.73 -31.86 20.82
CA VAL A 561 3.38 -30.78 20.07
C VAL A 561 2.39 -30.23 19.07
N TYR A 562 1.95 -29.00 19.28
CA TYR A 562 1.15 -28.21 18.35
C TYR A 562 2.06 -27.49 17.36
N PHE A 563 1.66 -27.33 16.10
CA PHE A 563 2.48 -26.69 15.07
C PHE A 563 1.64 -26.23 13.88
N ILE A 564 2.18 -25.31 13.09
CA ILE A 564 1.61 -24.91 11.81
C ILE A 564 2.14 -25.86 10.74
N GLY A 565 1.23 -26.49 10.01
CA GLY A 565 1.53 -27.34 8.86
C GLY A 565 1.09 -26.66 7.56
N PHE A 566 1.98 -26.62 6.59
CA PHE A 566 1.70 -26.15 5.24
C PHE A 566 1.38 -27.31 4.32
N PHE A 567 0.19 -27.30 3.72
CA PHE A 567 -0.22 -28.29 2.74
C PHE A 567 -1.32 -27.76 1.84
N LYS A 568 -1.24 -28.05 0.55
CA LYS A 568 -2.18 -27.59 -0.46
C LYS A 568 -2.35 -26.06 -0.47
N GLY A 569 -1.26 -25.32 -0.28
CA GLY A 569 -1.28 -23.85 -0.25
C GLY A 569 -1.92 -23.25 1.00
N GLN A 570 -2.23 -24.07 2.01
CA GLN A 570 -2.92 -23.63 3.22
C GLN A 570 -2.09 -23.89 4.47
N LEU A 571 -2.28 -23.01 5.45
CA LEU A 571 -1.66 -23.12 6.78
C LEU A 571 -2.71 -23.47 7.82
N HIS A 572 -2.59 -24.66 8.39
CA HIS A 572 -3.49 -25.14 9.44
C HIS A 572 -2.72 -25.50 10.71
N LEU A 573 -3.43 -25.53 11.83
CA LEU A 573 -2.91 -25.96 13.11
C LEU A 573 -3.08 -27.47 13.25
N TYR A 574 -1.97 -28.17 13.49
CA TYR A 574 -1.91 -29.62 13.70
C TYR A 574 -1.27 -29.93 15.05
N ARG A 575 -1.40 -31.19 15.47
CA ARG A 575 -0.68 -31.74 16.62
C ARG A 575 -0.18 -33.17 16.39
N VAL A 576 0.90 -33.51 17.07
CA VAL A 576 1.46 -34.87 17.19
C VAL A 576 1.84 -35.16 18.65
N ALA A 577 1.88 -36.44 19.03
CA ALA A 577 2.32 -36.84 20.36
C ALA A 577 3.80 -36.50 20.57
N MET A 578 4.16 -36.06 21.78
CA MET A 578 5.52 -35.62 22.12
C MET A 578 6.56 -36.76 22.09
N ASP A 579 6.12 -38.00 22.21
CA ASP A 579 6.93 -39.22 22.16
C ASP A 579 7.12 -39.78 20.74
N ARG A 580 6.51 -39.16 19.71
CA ARG A 580 6.67 -39.56 18.30
C ARG A 580 8.14 -39.48 17.88
N GLN A 581 8.65 -40.59 17.34
CA GLN A 581 10.02 -40.73 16.86
C GLN A 581 10.03 -41.42 15.49
N LEU A 582 10.51 -40.72 14.46
CA LEU A 582 10.68 -41.28 13.12
C LEU A 582 12.11 -41.78 12.88
N ALA A 583 13.10 -40.97 13.27
CA ALA A 583 14.52 -41.31 13.11
C ALA A 583 15.39 -40.52 14.10
N VAL A 584 16.50 -41.13 14.52
CA VAL A 584 17.58 -40.41 15.22
C VAL A 584 18.45 -39.71 14.17
N VAL A 585 18.74 -38.43 14.38
CA VAL A 585 19.51 -37.59 13.45
C VAL A 585 21.00 -37.71 13.77
N GLN A 586 21.80 -38.06 12.77
CA GLN A 586 23.26 -37.96 12.85
C GLN A 586 23.72 -36.65 12.21
N LEU A 587 24.42 -35.82 12.98
CA LEU A 587 24.95 -34.55 12.50
C LEU A 587 26.19 -34.79 11.63
N PRO A 588 26.28 -34.22 10.41
CA PRO A 588 27.48 -34.35 9.58
C PRO A 588 28.69 -33.68 10.24
N ALA A 589 29.88 -34.31 10.17
CA ALA A 589 31.11 -33.73 10.71
C ALA A 589 31.47 -32.37 10.05
N GLU A 590 31.24 -32.25 8.74
CA GLU A 590 31.48 -31.03 7.95
C GLU A 590 30.53 -29.88 8.30
N ALA A 591 29.29 -30.17 8.71
CA ALA A 591 28.31 -29.15 9.10
C ALA A 591 28.77 -28.34 10.31
N THR A 592 29.59 -28.94 11.18
CA THR A 592 30.14 -28.30 12.38
C THR A 592 31.28 -27.33 12.02
N GLN A 593 32.15 -27.67 11.07
CA GLN A 593 33.26 -26.80 10.62
C GLN A 593 32.78 -25.61 9.78
N VAL A 594 31.83 -25.82 8.86
CA VAL A 594 31.24 -24.74 8.05
C VAL A 594 30.48 -23.73 8.92
N ALA A 595 29.86 -24.16 10.02
CA ALA A 595 29.19 -23.27 10.98
C ALA A 595 30.16 -22.37 11.79
N GLU A 596 31.42 -22.79 11.95
CA GLU A 596 32.46 -22.03 12.64
C GLU A 596 33.09 -20.94 11.76
N ALA A 597 33.19 -21.18 10.44
CA ALA A 597 33.67 -20.21 9.45
C ALA A 597 32.53 -19.34 8.90
N ALA A 598 32.05 -18.36 9.68
CA ALA A 598 31.05 -17.41 9.18
C ALA A 598 31.62 -16.55 8.04
N ALA A 599 30.91 -16.46 6.92
CA ALA A 599 31.29 -15.56 5.83
C ALA A 599 31.11 -14.10 6.29
N GLU A 600 32.22 -13.36 6.39
CA GLU A 600 32.15 -11.92 6.67
C GLU A 600 31.48 -11.19 5.49
N LEU A 601 30.60 -10.23 5.82
CA LEU A 601 29.98 -9.40 4.79
C LEU A 601 31.03 -8.52 4.09
N PRO A 602 30.89 -8.27 2.78
CA PRO A 602 31.73 -7.32 2.08
C PRO A 602 31.67 -5.93 2.73
N ARG A 603 32.85 -5.34 2.97
CA ARG A 603 32.99 -3.97 3.49
C ARG A 603 33.95 -3.17 2.63
N LEU A 604 33.59 -1.91 2.36
CA LEU A 604 34.44 -0.96 1.67
C LEU A 604 35.17 -0.07 2.69
N ASN A 605 36.45 0.23 2.45
CA ASN A 605 37.13 1.27 3.21
C ASN A 605 36.59 2.65 2.79
N ILE A 606 36.10 3.43 3.75
CA ILE A 606 35.46 4.73 3.48
C ILE A 606 36.44 5.85 3.80
N ASP A 607 36.68 6.73 2.83
CA ASP A 607 37.38 7.99 3.05
C ASP A 607 36.40 9.04 3.60
N PRO A 608 36.54 9.51 4.86
CA PRO A 608 35.67 10.54 5.41
C PRO A 608 35.67 11.85 4.62
N ALA A 609 36.76 12.18 3.91
CA ALA A 609 36.84 13.39 3.08
C ALA A 609 35.92 13.31 1.85
N GLY A 610 35.55 12.10 1.42
CA GLY A 610 34.60 11.86 0.34
C GLY A 610 33.13 12.10 0.71
N ILE A 611 32.80 12.31 1.98
CA ILE A 611 31.43 12.51 2.46
C ILE A 611 31.01 13.97 2.28
N GLN A 612 30.04 14.20 1.39
CA GLN A 612 29.55 15.53 1.04
C GLN A 612 28.15 15.78 1.59
N LYS A 613 27.76 17.04 1.78
CA LYS A 613 26.37 17.41 2.10
C LYS A 613 25.49 17.25 0.85
N LYS A 614 24.25 16.75 1.00
CA LYS A 614 23.27 16.77 -0.09
C LYS A 614 23.02 18.23 -0.53
N GLY A 615 23.22 18.51 -1.81
CA GLY A 615 22.74 19.72 -2.48
C GLY A 615 21.46 19.45 -3.27
N PHE A 616 20.68 20.49 -3.58
CA PHE A 616 19.55 20.37 -4.50
C PHE A 616 20.07 20.15 -5.92
N ARG A 617 19.72 19.01 -6.51
CA ARG A 617 20.03 18.67 -7.92
C ARG A 617 18.72 18.25 -8.58
N PRO A 618 18.03 19.17 -9.29
CA PRO A 618 16.77 18.85 -9.93
C PRO A 618 17.02 17.87 -11.08
N VAL A 619 16.26 16.79 -11.10
CA VAL A 619 16.20 15.85 -12.21
C VAL A 619 14.86 16.05 -12.92
N LEU A 620 14.91 16.13 -14.24
CA LEU A 620 13.71 16.27 -15.07
C LEU A 620 12.91 14.97 -15.00
N GLY A 621 11.69 15.05 -14.46
CA GLY A 621 10.71 13.97 -14.49
C GLY A 621 10.07 13.82 -15.87
N ALA A 622 9.50 12.64 -16.13
CA ALA A 622 8.74 12.41 -17.37
C ALA A 622 7.51 13.34 -17.42
N PRO A 623 7.23 14.02 -18.54
CA PRO A 623 6.06 14.90 -18.62
C PRO A 623 4.77 14.07 -18.68
N PRO A 624 3.86 14.13 -17.68
CA PRO A 624 2.53 13.60 -17.88
C PRO A 624 1.85 14.45 -18.96
N THR A 625 1.54 13.82 -20.09
CA THR A 625 0.79 14.45 -21.18
C THR A 625 -0.57 13.79 -21.24
N LEU A 626 -1.60 14.50 -20.79
CA LEU A 626 -2.99 14.08 -20.94
C LEU A 626 -3.56 14.76 -22.18
N ILE A 627 -3.83 13.96 -23.21
CA ILE A 627 -4.58 14.39 -24.40
C ILE A 627 -5.96 13.77 -24.27
N GLY A 628 -6.96 14.59 -23.97
CA GLY A 628 -8.35 14.17 -23.84
C GLY A 628 -9.25 14.99 -24.75
N GLY A 629 -9.99 14.32 -25.64
CA GLY A 629 -11.09 14.94 -26.36
C GLY A 629 -12.37 14.82 -25.53
N ALA A 630 -13.02 15.93 -25.22
CA ALA A 630 -14.38 15.93 -24.69
C ALA A 630 -15.28 16.56 -25.77
N ASP A 631 -15.91 15.68 -26.55
CA ASP A 631 -16.90 15.93 -27.61
C ASP A 631 -16.69 17.17 -28.52
N GLN A 632 -17.71 17.54 -29.32
CA GLN A 632 -17.59 18.34 -30.54
C GLN A 632 -16.88 19.69 -30.28
N PHE A 633 -15.59 19.72 -30.65
CA PHE A 633 -14.69 20.89 -30.69
C PHE A 633 -14.00 21.31 -29.38
N THR A 634 -14.16 20.57 -28.27
CA THR A 634 -13.41 20.85 -27.03
C THR A 634 -12.25 19.87 -26.84
N TYR A 635 -11.08 20.29 -27.31
CA TYR A 635 -9.82 19.61 -27.03
C TYR A 635 -9.31 20.08 -25.67
N ALA A 636 -9.11 19.14 -24.75
CA ALA A 636 -8.36 19.36 -23.53
C ALA A 636 -6.95 18.83 -23.73
N PHE A 637 -6.00 19.74 -23.89
CA PHE A 637 -4.58 19.44 -23.79
C PHE A 637 -4.14 19.81 -22.38
N ALA A 638 -3.54 18.88 -21.65
CA ALA A 638 -2.85 19.18 -20.41
C ALA A 638 -1.48 18.52 -20.42
N SER A 639 -0.45 19.28 -20.05
CA SER A 639 0.91 18.78 -19.92
C SER A 639 1.56 19.39 -18.70
N ALA A 640 2.30 18.58 -17.95
CA ALA A 640 3.14 19.05 -16.86
C ALA A 640 4.61 18.73 -17.16
N ILE A 641 5.49 19.61 -16.72
CA ILE A 641 6.94 19.36 -16.64
C ILE A 641 7.31 19.52 -15.18
N THR A 642 7.86 18.47 -14.58
CA THR A 642 8.29 18.48 -13.18
C THR A 642 9.79 18.27 -13.08
N PHE A 643 10.43 19.08 -12.25
CA PHE A 643 11.80 18.93 -11.81
C PHE A 643 11.79 18.57 -10.34
N GLU A 644 12.33 17.42 -9.98
CA GLU A 644 12.31 16.91 -8.60
C GLU A 644 13.72 16.55 -8.16
N ASP A 645 14.00 16.66 -6.86
CA ASP A 645 15.25 16.11 -6.33
C ASP A 645 15.21 14.57 -6.19
N ILE A 646 16.39 13.98 -6.05
CA ILE A 646 16.55 12.52 -5.98
C ILE A 646 15.92 11.85 -4.75
N LEU A 647 15.51 12.62 -3.74
CA LEU A 647 14.83 12.13 -2.55
C LEU A 647 13.33 12.44 -2.59
N GLY A 648 12.86 13.14 -3.61
CA GLY A 648 11.50 13.62 -3.75
C GLY A 648 11.10 14.72 -2.77
N ASP A 649 12.06 15.31 -2.04
CA ASP A 649 11.74 16.27 -0.98
C ASP A 649 11.17 17.58 -1.53
N GLN A 650 11.66 17.99 -2.69
CA GLN A 650 11.31 19.25 -3.33
C GLN A 650 11.04 19.03 -4.81
N ALA A 651 9.94 19.61 -5.29
CA ALA A 651 9.53 19.54 -6.68
C ALA A 651 9.11 20.92 -7.22
N PHE A 652 9.48 21.20 -8.46
CA PHE A 652 9.07 22.37 -9.21
C PHE A 652 8.30 21.91 -10.45
N THR A 653 7.10 22.43 -10.66
CA THR A 653 6.24 22.01 -11.77
C THR A 653 5.76 23.19 -12.57
N VAL A 654 5.83 23.05 -13.88
CA VAL A 654 5.13 23.91 -14.83
C VAL A 654 4.02 23.08 -15.44
N PHE A 655 2.79 23.56 -15.36
CA PHE A 655 1.66 22.93 -16.00
C PHE A 655 0.98 23.87 -16.97
N LEU A 656 0.62 23.28 -18.10
CA LEU A 656 -0.06 23.94 -19.20
C LEU A 656 -1.32 23.16 -19.48
N GLN A 657 -2.46 23.83 -19.44
CA GLN A 657 -3.70 23.27 -19.91
C GLN A 657 -4.39 24.22 -20.86
N ARG A 658 -4.96 23.66 -21.93
CA ARG A 658 -5.86 24.34 -22.83
C ARG A 658 -7.11 23.51 -22.96
N ILE A 659 -8.26 24.11 -22.70
CA ILE A 659 -9.57 23.51 -22.93
C ILE A 659 -10.28 24.41 -23.94
N SER A 660 -10.49 23.91 -25.17
CA SER A 660 -11.01 24.71 -26.27
C SER A 660 -10.16 25.99 -26.50
N SER A 661 -10.67 27.18 -26.19
CA SER A 661 -9.98 28.47 -26.27
C SER A 661 -9.46 29.00 -24.93
N PHE A 662 -9.73 28.32 -23.82
CA PHE A 662 -9.34 28.74 -22.47
C PHE A 662 -7.99 28.14 -22.10
N ASN A 663 -7.09 29.00 -21.63
CA ASN A 663 -5.75 28.61 -21.21
C ASN A 663 -5.63 28.68 -19.69
N THR A 664 -5.01 27.67 -19.12
CA THR A 664 -4.62 27.62 -17.72
C THR A 664 -3.14 27.33 -17.65
N PHE A 665 -2.44 28.16 -16.90
CA PHE A 665 -1.00 28.12 -16.67
C PHE A 665 -0.77 28.13 -15.17
N TYR A 666 0.04 27.22 -14.66
CA TYR A 666 0.56 27.35 -13.30
C TYR A 666 2.01 26.89 -13.18
N VAL A 667 2.69 27.54 -12.24
CA VAL A 667 4.02 27.21 -11.77
C VAL A 667 3.89 26.95 -10.29
N SER A 668 4.34 25.78 -9.84
CA SER A 668 4.24 25.38 -8.44
C SER A 668 5.57 24.91 -7.89
N TYR A 669 5.86 25.29 -6.65
CA TYR A 669 6.96 24.77 -5.86
C TYR A 669 6.41 24.01 -4.64
N LEU A 670 6.75 22.73 -4.54
CA LEU A 670 6.36 21.83 -3.46
C LEU A 670 7.58 21.54 -2.59
N ASP A 671 7.43 21.67 -1.27
CA ASP A 671 8.38 21.16 -0.27
C ASP A 671 7.64 20.22 0.70
N ARG A 672 8.13 18.98 0.73
CA ARG A 672 7.66 17.89 1.59
C ARG A 672 8.80 17.26 2.38
N ALA A 673 9.92 17.98 2.56
CA ALA A 673 11.07 17.50 3.33
C ALA A 673 10.79 17.36 4.84
N ARG A 674 9.69 17.95 5.30
CA ARG A 674 9.30 18.06 6.71
C ARG A 674 7.84 17.68 6.90
N ARG A 675 7.46 17.48 8.16
CA ARG A 675 6.07 17.16 8.52
C ARG A 675 5.08 18.21 8.05
N PHE A 676 5.39 19.49 8.24
CA PHE A 676 4.65 20.55 7.58
C PHE A 676 5.09 20.60 6.13
N GLN A 677 4.20 20.19 5.25
CA GLN A 677 4.41 20.22 3.81
C GLN A 677 3.68 21.42 3.24
N TYR A 678 4.28 22.09 2.26
CA TYR A 678 3.67 23.27 1.65
C TYR A 678 3.93 23.33 0.15
N LEU A 679 2.99 23.96 -0.52
CA LEU A 679 2.94 24.21 -1.95
C LEU A 679 2.77 25.72 -2.15
N THR A 680 3.59 26.30 -3.00
CA THR A 680 3.44 27.69 -3.44
C THR A 680 3.13 27.69 -4.93
N GLU A 681 2.07 28.36 -5.34
CA GLU A 681 1.63 28.41 -6.73
C GLU A 681 1.57 29.84 -7.25
N LEU A 682 1.93 30.01 -8.52
CA LEU A 682 1.60 31.17 -9.33
C LEU A 682 0.78 30.67 -10.51
N PHE A 683 -0.36 31.31 -10.77
CA PHE A 683 -1.28 30.83 -11.79
C PHE A 683 -1.95 31.95 -12.58
N TRP A 684 -2.27 31.62 -13.83
CA TRP A 684 -3.29 32.28 -14.63
C TRP A 684 -4.25 31.19 -15.07
N ALA A 685 -5.48 31.23 -14.57
CA ALA A 685 -6.55 30.31 -14.95
C ALA A 685 -7.69 31.06 -15.63
N ASP A 686 -8.03 30.67 -16.85
CA ASP A 686 -9.27 31.06 -17.50
C ASP A 686 -10.31 29.93 -17.36
N THR A 687 -11.43 30.24 -16.71
CA THR A 687 -12.58 29.34 -16.61
C THR A 687 -13.82 30.01 -17.21
N PHE A 688 -14.91 29.25 -17.31
CA PHE A 688 -16.18 29.78 -17.81
C PHE A 688 -17.35 29.29 -16.97
N PHE A 689 -18.41 30.09 -16.94
CA PHE A 689 -19.70 29.84 -16.29
C PHE A 689 -20.79 29.76 -17.37
N ILE A 690 -21.70 28.79 -17.22
CA ILE A 690 -22.85 28.60 -18.12
C ILE A 690 -24.10 29.00 -17.36
N GLY A 691 -24.86 29.95 -17.89
CA GLY A 691 -26.20 30.31 -17.42
C GLY A 691 -27.24 30.04 -18.51
N PRO A 692 -28.48 29.67 -18.18
CA PRO A 692 -29.51 29.46 -19.18
C PRO A 692 -30.13 30.79 -19.61
N ILE A 693 -30.43 30.87 -20.90
CA ILE A 693 -31.30 31.87 -21.50
C ILE A 693 -32.23 31.10 -22.45
N ASP A 694 -33.54 31.21 -22.24
CA ASP A 694 -34.60 30.69 -23.12
C ASP A 694 -34.29 29.32 -23.76
N ASP A 695 -34.35 28.27 -22.93
CA ASP A 695 -34.18 26.86 -23.34
C ASP A 695 -32.82 26.50 -23.98
N ARG A 696 -31.85 27.42 -24.03
CA ARG A 696 -30.48 27.20 -24.51
C ARG A 696 -29.47 27.47 -23.39
N PHE A 697 -28.52 26.56 -23.24
CA PHE A 697 -27.30 26.80 -22.47
C PHE A 697 -26.29 27.45 -23.42
N ILE A 698 -25.95 28.72 -23.19
CA ILE A 698 -24.88 29.42 -23.90
C ILE A 698 -23.83 29.77 -22.85
N ASP A 699 -22.54 29.58 -23.17
CA ASP A 699 -21.44 29.96 -22.30
C ASP A 699 -21.53 31.47 -22.01
N PHE A 700 -21.77 31.83 -20.75
CA PHE A 700 -22.24 33.17 -20.39
C PHE A 700 -21.08 34.06 -19.96
N VAL A 701 -20.24 33.60 -19.01
CA VAL A 701 -19.22 34.42 -18.37
C VAL A 701 -17.87 33.72 -18.40
N LYS A 702 -16.82 34.41 -18.86
CA LYS A 702 -15.43 34.04 -18.68
C LYS A 702 -14.93 34.58 -17.35
N ASP A 703 -14.38 33.70 -16.53
CA ASP A 703 -13.70 34.03 -15.28
C ASP A 703 -12.19 33.93 -15.51
N SER A 704 -11.49 35.05 -15.52
CA SER A 704 -10.03 35.09 -15.57
C SER A 704 -9.49 35.37 -14.17
N VAL A 705 -8.71 34.42 -13.64
CA VAL A 705 -8.06 34.53 -12.33
C VAL A 705 -6.55 34.55 -12.53
N ILE A 706 -5.89 35.56 -11.96
CA ILE A 706 -4.43 35.68 -11.97
C ILE A 706 -3.92 36.01 -10.58
N GLY A 707 -2.92 35.27 -10.12
CA GLY A 707 -2.28 35.53 -8.83
C GLY A 707 -1.47 34.34 -8.36
N GLY A 708 -1.43 34.16 -7.05
CA GLY A 708 -0.74 33.04 -6.43
C GLY A 708 -1.31 32.69 -5.07
N ASP A 709 -0.93 31.53 -4.57
CA ASP A 709 -1.33 31.06 -3.26
C ASP A 709 -0.23 30.21 -2.61
N VAL A 710 -0.31 30.12 -1.29
CA VAL A 710 0.47 29.21 -0.47
C VAL A 710 -0.51 28.29 0.25
N PHE A 711 -0.34 26.99 0.06
CA PHE A 711 -1.11 25.95 0.72
C PHE A 711 -0.17 25.10 1.56
N GLY A 712 -0.44 24.99 2.85
CA GLY A 712 0.26 24.12 3.77
C GLY A 712 -0.68 23.05 4.31
N TYR A 713 -0.17 21.86 4.56
CA TYR A 713 -0.89 20.89 5.37
C TYR A 713 0.02 20.20 6.37
N TYR A 714 -0.54 19.92 7.54
CA TYR A 714 0.13 19.28 8.66
C TYR A 714 -0.56 17.96 8.98
N PRO A 715 0.05 16.81 8.62
CA PRO A 715 -0.43 15.50 9.01
C PRO A 715 -0.39 15.33 10.54
N LEU A 716 -1.55 15.11 11.16
CA LEU A 716 -1.65 14.74 12.57
C LEU A 716 -1.38 13.24 12.76
N SER A 717 -1.87 12.43 11.82
CA SER A 717 -1.66 10.98 11.75
C SER A 717 -1.76 10.52 10.28
N LEU A 718 -1.60 9.23 10.03
CA LEU A 718 -1.90 8.61 8.72
C LEU A 718 -3.32 8.95 8.23
N TRP A 719 -4.25 9.16 9.17
CA TRP A 719 -5.69 9.27 8.92
C TRP A 719 -6.24 10.69 8.98
N SER A 720 -5.49 11.67 9.50
CA SER A 720 -6.01 13.04 9.72
C SER A 720 -4.97 14.13 9.56
N ARG A 721 -5.39 15.29 9.06
CA ARG A 721 -4.54 16.46 8.81
C ARG A 721 -5.28 17.79 9.02
N ILE A 722 -4.49 18.83 9.28
CA ILE A 722 -4.93 20.24 9.23
C ILE A 722 -4.40 20.84 7.94
N GLU A 723 -5.21 21.62 7.23
CA GLU A 723 -4.85 22.34 6.01
C GLU A 723 -4.97 23.85 6.25
N LEU A 724 -4.00 24.61 5.74
CA LEU A 724 -3.91 26.06 5.81
C LEU A 724 -3.71 26.60 4.39
N GLY A 725 -4.46 27.62 4.00
CA GLY A 725 -4.31 28.27 2.71
C GLY A 725 -4.28 29.79 2.83
N LEU A 726 -3.46 30.43 2.02
CA LEU A 726 -3.42 31.87 1.84
C LEU A 726 -3.29 32.18 0.35
N GLY A 727 -4.33 32.78 -0.22
CA GLY A 727 -4.33 33.23 -1.61
C GLY A 727 -4.16 34.74 -1.74
N PHE A 728 -3.64 35.19 -2.88
CA PHE A 728 -3.68 36.57 -3.32
C PHE A 728 -3.85 36.60 -4.85
N PHE A 729 -5.06 36.89 -5.32
CA PHE A 729 -5.36 36.86 -6.75
C PHE A 729 -6.44 37.84 -7.15
N ARG A 730 -6.45 38.21 -8.42
CA ARG A 730 -7.46 39.07 -9.02
C ARG A 730 -8.43 38.23 -9.83
N ILE A 731 -9.72 38.40 -9.56
CA ILE A 731 -10.80 37.78 -10.33
C ILE A 731 -11.36 38.81 -11.29
N ARG A 732 -11.48 38.45 -12.58
CA ARG A 732 -12.13 39.27 -13.61
C ARG A 732 -13.16 38.44 -14.36
N GLN A 733 -14.41 38.84 -14.24
CA GLN A 733 -15.52 38.23 -14.93
C GLN A 733 -16.00 39.12 -16.07
N LYS A 734 -16.26 38.50 -17.23
CA LYS A 734 -16.86 39.19 -18.38
C LYS A 734 -17.72 38.25 -19.17
N PHE A 735 -18.66 38.76 -19.93
CA PHE A 735 -19.42 37.94 -20.84
C PHE A 735 -18.55 37.40 -21.98
N LEU A 736 -18.81 36.15 -22.39
CA LEU A 736 -18.15 35.54 -23.55
C LEU A 736 -18.73 36.07 -24.87
N ASP A 737 -20.03 36.29 -24.89
CA ASP A 737 -20.76 36.89 -26.01
C ASP A 737 -20.66 38.43 -25.97
N PRO A 738 -20.09 39.08 -27.01
CA PRO A 738 -19.95 40.54 -27.07
C PRO A 738 -21.30 41.29 -26.99
N PHE A 739 -22.38 40.69 -27.50
CA PHE A 739 -23.70 41.32 -27.46
C PHE A 739 -24.25 41.36 -26.02
N SER A 740 -24.16 40.25 -25.30
CA SER A 740 -24.52 40.16 -23.88
C SER A 740 -23.67 41.09 -23.01
N GLN A 741 -22.37 41.22 -23.32
CA GLN A 741 -21.49 42.21 -22.67
C GLN A 741 -22.00 43.64 -22.89
N ALA A 742 -22.31 44.01 -24.14
CA ALA A 742 -22.78 45.35 -24.49
C ALA A 742 -24.14 45.68 -23.85
N LEU A 743 -25.05 44.70 -23.80
CA LEU A 743 -26.35 44.84 -23.12
C LEU A 743 -26.18 45.08 -21.61
N HIS A 744 -25.31 44.32 -20.95
CA HIS A 744 -25.00 44.49 -19.54
C HIS A 744 -24.44 45.88 -19.25
N GLU A 745 -23.45 46.32 -20.02
CA GLU A 745 -22.87 47.66 -19.87
C GLU A 745 -23.89 48.77 -20.11
N ALA A 746 -24.77 48.62 -21.10
CA ALA A 746 -25.86 49.56 -21.35
C ALA A 746 -26.87 49.59 -20.19
N TYR A 747 -27.18 48.43 -19.60
CA TYR A 747 -28.04 48.32 -18.43
C TYR A 747 -27.45 49.03 -17.20
N LEU A 748 -26.16 48.79 -16.91
CA LEU A 748 -25.45 49.45 -15.80
C LEU A 748 -25.42 50.98 -15.98
N ARG A 749 -25.10 51.45 -17.21
CA ARG A 749 -25.12 52.89 -17.54
C ARG A 749 -26.51 53.52 -17.37
N ARG A 750 -27.57 52.79 -17.71
CA ARG A 750 -28.96 53.29 -17.64
C ARG A 750 -29.53 53.30 -16.22
N THR A 751 -29.19 52.31 -15.41
CA THR A 751 -29.84 52.09 -14.10
C THR A 751 -28.99 52.55 -12.92
N GLY A 752 -27.68 52.74 -13.10
CA GLY A 752 -26.75 52.97 -12.00
C GLY A 752 -26.60 51.75 -11.06
N ALA A 753 -27.07 50.57 -11.49
CA ALA A 753 -26.96 49.35 -10.71
C ALA A 753 -25.49 48.96 -10.49
N GLN A 754 -25.21 48.28 -9.38
CA GLN A 754 -23.89 47.73 -9.10
C GLN A 754 -23.58 46.60 -10.09
N ASP A 755 -22.36 46.58 -10.62
CA ASP A 755 -21.91 45.50 -11.51
C ASP A 755 -21.89 44.17 -10.74
N PHE A 756 -22.62 43.17 -11.21
CA PHE A 756 -22.64 41.85 -10.58
C PHE A 756 -21.44 41.00 -11.01
N LEU A 757 -20.77 41.34 -12.11
CA LEU A 757 -19.52 40.72 -12.50
C LEU A 757 -18.40 41.11 -11.52
N ILE A 758 -17.61 40.14 -11.11
CA ILE A 758 -16.49 40.37 -10.20
C ILE A 758 -15.30 40.92 -10.98
N ASN A 759 -14.79 42.08 -10.57
CA ASN A 759 -13.50 42.64 -10.98
C ASN A 759 -12.74 43.16 -9.76
N GLN A 760 -12.43 42.26 -8.83
CA GLN A 760 -11.88 42.57 -7.51
C GLN A 760 -10.69 41.66 -7.19
N TRP A 761 -9.89 42.08 -6.21
CA TRP A 761 -8.89 41.24 -5.56
C TRP A 761 -9.55 40.31 -4.54
N ASP A 762 -9.03 39.11 -4.36
CA ASP A 762 -9.42 38.20 -3.29
C ASP A 762 -8.16 37.79 -2.51
N VAL A 763 -8.29 37.77 -1.19
CA VAL A 763 -7.24 37.30 -0.27
C VAL A 763 -7.86 36.28 0.69
N PRO A 764 -8.14 35.05 0.20
CA PRO A 764 -8.75 34.02 1.00
C PRO A 764 -7.74 33.40 1.98
N VAL A 765 -8.16 33.28 3.24
CA VAL A 765 -7.51 32.48 4.28
C VAL A 765 -8.35 31.24 4.53
N THR A 766 -7.74 30.07 4.36
CA THR A 766 -8.40 28.77 4.50
C THR A 766 -7.87 28.04 5.73
N LEU A 767 -8.77 27.49 6.55
CA LEU A 767 -8.48 26.49 7.58
C LEU A 767 -9.37 25.28 7.34
N ALA A 768 -8.80 24.09 7.22
CA ALA A 768 -9.58 22.87 7.08
C ALA A 768 -9.04 21.72 7.93
N TYR A 769 -9.94 20.80 8.28
CA TYR A 769 -9.63 19.52 8.88
C TYR A 769 -10.10 18.41 7.93
N THR A 770 -9.19 17.51 7.57
CA THR A 770 -9.46 16.40 6.66
C THR A 770 -9.12 15.08 7.36
N PHE A 771 -9.99 14.09 7.20
CA PHE A 771 -9.75 12.72 7.63
C PHE A 771 -10.00 11.74 6.47
N GLU A 772 -9.17 10.71 6.36
CA GLU A 772 -9.17 9.76 5.26
C GLU A 772 -8.90 8.36 5.78
N THR A 773 -9.82 7.44 5.55
CA THR A 773 -9.68 6.03 5.96
C THR A 773 -10.15 5.04 4.91
N THR A 774 -10.39 5.51 3.69
CA THR A 774 -10.96 4.74 2.59
C THR A 774 -9.97 3.68 2.12
N ARG A 775 -10.47 2.47 1.89
CA ARG A 775 -9.75 1.40 1.21
C ARG A 775 -10.26 1.25 -0.20
N PHE A 776 -9.33 1.21 -1.14
CA PHE A 776 -9.63 1.08 -2.55
C PHE A 776 -9.47 -0.37 -3.01
N TRP A 777 -10.26 -0.73 -3.99
CA TRP A 777 -10.03 -1.90 -4.85
C TRP A 777 -9.84 -1.42 -6.28
N TRP A 778 -9.55 -2.32 -7.22
CA TRP A 778 -9.35 -1.95 -8.63
C TRP A 778 -10.55 -1.22 -9.25
N PHE A 779 -11.76 -1.34 -8.68
CA PHE A 779 -12.97 -0.64 -9.13
C PHE A 779 -13.34 0.61 -8.30
N GLY A 780 -12.45 1.09 -7.42
CA GLY A 780 -12.66 2.28 -6.58
C GLY A 780 -12.87 1.96 -5.09
N PRO A 781 -13.39 2.93 -4.30
CA PRO A 781 -13.61 2.78 -2.85
C PRO A 781 -14.48 1.57 -2.51
N LEU A 782 -14.05 0.77 -1.53
CA LEU A 782 -14.71 -0.46 -1.08
C LEU A 782 -15.22 -0.37 0.36
N SER A 783 -14.45 0.22 1.27
CA SER A 783 -14.79 0.39 2.68
C SER A 783 -14.10 1.63 3.28
N GLY A 784 -14.50 2.03 4.48
CA GLY A 784 -13.91 3.16 5.20
C GLY A 784 -14.71 4.46 5.04
N GLN A 785 -14.11 5.59 5.39
CA GLN A 785 -14.75 6.90 5.32
C GLN A 785 -13.73 7.98 4.99
N THR A 786 -14.23 9.08 4.48
CA THR A 786 -13.43 10.28 4.27
C THR A 786 -14.27 11.51 4.49
N GLY A 787 -13.63 12.60 4.89
CA GLY A 787 -14.32 13.87 4.97
C GLY A 787 -13.40 15.05 5.20
N ARG A 788 -13.91 16.22 4.84
CA ARG A 788 -13.25 17.52 5.00
C ARG A 788 -14.25 18.53 5.49
N ILE A 789 -13.82 19.33 6.48
CA ILE A 789 -14.56 20.51 6.97
C ILE A 789 -13.62 21.71 6.82
N ALA A 790 -14.09 22.77 6.16
CA ALA A 790 -13.30 23.94 5.84
C ALA A 790 -14.04 25.25 6.14
N VAL A 791 -13.27 26.23 6.60
CA VAL A 791 -13.65 27.63 6.74
C VAL A 791 -12.73 28.46 5.86
N ILE A 792 -13.31 29.33 5.03
CA ILE A 792 -12.59 30.21 4.11
C ILE A 792 -13.06 31.63 4.37
N TYR A 793 -12.13 32.53 4.65
CA TYR A 793 -12.41 33.94 4.92
C TYR A 793 -11.58 34.84 3.99
N SER A 794 -12.26 35.62 3.15
CA SER A 794 -11.62 36.60 2.27
C SER A 794 -11.40 37.92 3.03
N LEU A 795 -10.14 38.36 3.13
CA LEU A 795 -9.73 39.59 3.85
C LEU A 795 -10.09 40.87 3.06
N PRO A 796 -10.99 41.73 3.55
CA PRO A 796 -11.44 42.91 2.81
C PRO A 796 -10.60 44.16 3.16
N PHE A 797 -9.41 44.31 2.58
CA PHE A 797 -8.52 45.45 2.88
C PHE A 797 -9.04 46.80 2.37
N SER A 798 -9.82 46.80 1.28
CA SER A 798 -10.49 47.97 0.71
C SER A 798 -11.75 47.55 -0.05
N GLN A 799 -12.48 48.49 -0.66
CA GLN A 799 -13.64 48.18 -1.51
C GLN A 799 -13.30 47.39 -2.78
N ASP A 800 -12.02 47.40 -3.19
CA ASP A 800 -11.54 46.60 -4.33
C ASP A 800 -11.30 45.13 -3.96
N PHE A 801 -11.48 44.75 -2.69
CA PHE A 801 -11.30 43.38 -2.20
C PHE A 801 -12.63 42.69 -1.94
N ILE A 802 -12.70 41.41 -2.28
CA ILE A 802 -13.87 40.56 -2.02
C ILE A 802 -14.05 40.37 -0.53
N ARG A 803 -15.26 40.64 -0.04
CA ARG A 803 -15.69 40.30 1.31
C ARG A 803 -16.59 39.06 1.26
N ARG A 804 -16.06 37.92 1.72
CA ARG A 804 -16.74 36.63 1.70
C ARG A 804 -16.31 35.75 2.86
N THR A 805 -17.24 34.96 3.37
CA THR A 805 -16.98 33.86 4.30
C THR A 805 -17.69 32.62 3.80
N THR A 806 -16.96 31.51 3.68
CA THR A 806 -17.49 30.23 3.19
C THR A 806 -17.21 29.12 4.18
N LEU A 807 -18.25 28.40 4.56
CA LEU A 807 -18.19 27.13 5.28
C LEU A 807 -18.51 26.01 4.30
N TYR A 808 -17.71 24.94 4.34
CA TYR A 808 -17.86 23.80 3.46
C TYR A 808 -17.57 22.50 4.21
N GLY A 809 -18.39 21.49 3.99
CA GLY A 809 -18.21 20.13 4.49
C GLY A 809 -18.53 19.10 3.40
N ASP A 810 -17.69 18.07 3.26
CA ASP A 810 -17.95 16.86 2.46
C ASP A 810 -17.61 15.66 3.34
N TYR A 811 -18.53 14.70 3.45
CA TYR A 811 -18.35 13.47 4.20
C TYR A 811 -18.84 12.29 3.35
N ARG A 812 -18.04 11.23 3.30
CA ARG A 812 -18.33 10.00 2.56
C ARG A 812 -18.08 8.78 3.45
N ARG A 813 -18.97 7.79 3.39
CA ARG A 813 -18.85 6.50 4.09
C ARG A 813 -19.11 5.36 3.14
N TYR A 814 -18.24 4.36 3.16
CA TYR A 814 -18.34 3.15 2.35
C TYR A 814 -18.54 1.94 3.29
N LEU A 815 -19.74 1.38 3.25
CA LEU A 815 -20.16 0.23 4.03
C LEU A 815 -20.10 -1.01 3.16
N ARG A 816 -19.12 -1.87 3.40
CA ARG A 816 -18.99 -3.11 2.65
C ARG A 816 -20.07 -4.10 3.06
N LEU A 817 -20.77 -4.67 2.07
CA LEU A 817 -21.86 -5.63 2.27
C LEU A 817 -21.45 -7.07 1.86
N SER A 818 -20.54 -7.21 0.90
CA SER A 818 -19.99 -8.49 0.47
C SER A 818 -18.56 -8.33 -0.05
N ARG A 819 -17.92 -9.40 -0.56
CA ARG A 819 -16.59 -9.30 -1.19
C ARG A 819 -16.53 -8.23 -2.29
N PHE A 820 -17.62 -8.06 -3.04
CA PHE A 820 -17.67 -7.14 -4.17
C PHE A 820 -18.88 -6.21 -4.14
N SER A 821 -19.63 -6.11 -3.03
CA SER A 821 -20.78 -5.22 -2.93
C SER A 821 -20.62 -4.26 -1.75
N LEU A 822 -21.11 -3.02 -1.90
CA LEU A 822 -21.06 -1.99 -0.86
C LEU A 822 -22.21 -1.01 -0.98
N LEU A 823 -22.51 -0.34 0.14
CA LEU A 823 -23.35 0.84 0.22
C LEU A 823 -22.46 2.08 0.44
N ALA A 824 -22.52 3.06 -0.44
CA ALA A 824 -21.81 4.33 -0.34
C ALA A 824 -22.79 5.44 0.05
N VAL A 825 -22.39 6.25 1.01
CA VAL A 825 -23.13 7.44 1.47
C VAL A 825 -22.23 8.65 1.28
N ARG A 826 -22.77 9.74 0.73
CA ARG A 826 -22.11 11.05 0.69
C ARG A 826 -23.05 12.11 1.24
N LEU A 827 -22.52 13.04 2.02
CA LEU A 827 -23.19 14.21 2.55
C LEU A 827 -22.29 15.42 2.35
N GLN A 828 -22.80 16.44 1.68
CA GLN A 828 -22.08 17.68 1.40
C GLN A 828 -22.92 18.87 1.87
N GLY A 829 -22.33 19.75 2.67
CA GLY A 829 -22.96 20.94 3.20
C GLY A 829 -22.13 22.18 2.87
N PHE A 830 -22.79 23.28 2.55
CA PHE A 830 -22.10 24.52 2.18
C PHE A 830 -22.91 25.75 2.57
N LEU A 831 -22.20 26.82 2.93
CA LEU A 831 -22.76 28.13 3.24
C LEU A 831 -21.73 29.19 2.88
N SER A 832 -22.08 30.14 2.03
CA SER A 832 -21.27 31.30 1.71
C SER A 832 -22.06 32.59 1.88
N THR A 833 -21.47 33.53 2.61
CA THR A 833 -22.05 34.82 2.99
C THR A 833 -21.07 35.96 2.71
N GLY A 834 -21.56 37.19 2.62
CA GLY A 834 -20.78 38.38 2.29
C GLY A 834 -21.41 39.16 1.14
N GLU A 835 -20.73 40.21 0.68
CA GLU A 835 -21.18 41.03 -0.45
C GLU A 835 -21.09 40.26 -1.78
N ARG A 836 -20.09 39.38 -1.90
CA ARG A 836 -19.87 38.50 -3.06
C ARG A 836 -19.78 37.04 -2.59
N PRO A 837 -20.88 36.39 -2.19
CA PRO A 837 -20.83 35.00 -1.73
C PRO A 837 -20.41 34.07 -2.87
N TYR A 838 -19.77 32.95 -2.54
CA TYR A 838 -19.47 31.91 -3.51
C TYR A 838 -20.73 31.15 -3.90
N ILE A 839 -20.87 30.88 -5.20
CA ILE A 839 -21.98 30.10 -5.73
C ILE A 839 -21.48 28.67 -5.98
N PHE A 840 -22.04 27.75 -5.21
CA PHE A 840 -21.87 26.33 -5.45
C PHE A 840 -22.83 25.90 -6.56
N VAL A 841 -22.35 24.98 -7.40
CA VAL A 841 -23.08 24.52 -8.57
C VAL A 841 -23.07 22.99 -8.55
N PHE A 842 -24.14 22.36 -9.03
CA PHE A 842 -24.38 20.93 -8.98
C PHE A 842 -25.13 20.47 -10.24
N GLY A 843 -25.09 19.17 -10.53
CA GLY A 843 -25.71 18.55 -11.69
C GLY A 843 -24.72 17.82 -12.60
N GLY A 844 -25.23 16.88 -13.39
CA GLY A 844 -24.45 15.95 -14.21
C GLY A 844 -24.05 14.67 -13.46
N GLY A 845 -23.48 13.71 -14.20
CA GLY A 845 -23.26 12.32 -13.72
C GLY A 845 -22.29 12.16 -12.54
N LEU A 846 -21.50 13.19 -12.20
CA LEU A 846 -20.47 13.12 -11.16
C LEU A 846 -20.81 13.89 -9.87
N SER A 847 -21.89 14.69 -9.86
CA SER A 847 -22.26 15.51 -8.68
C SER A 847 -23.71 15.28 -8.23
N PHE A 848 -24.67 15.39 -9.15
CA PHE A 848 -26.10 15.24 -8.87
C PHE A 848 -26.80 14.68 -10.12
N ARG A 849 -27.03 13.38 -10.14
CA ARG A 849 -27.50 12.65 -11.34
C ARG A 849 -28.95 13.02 -11.66
N GLY A 850 -29.35 12.89 -12.93
CA GLY A 850 -30.69 13.29 -13.38
C GLY A 850 -30.81 14.76 -13.79
N PHE A 851 -29.97 15.62 -13.24
CA PHE A 851 -29.95 17.06 -13.55
C PHE A 851 -28.83 17.38 -14.54
N ASP A 852 -29.03 18.41 -15.36
CA ASP A 852 -28.04 18.88 -16.32
C ASP A 852 -26.81 19.37 -15.58
N PHE A 853 -25.66 19.26 -16.24
CA PHE A 853 -24.43 19.82 -15.72
C PHE A 853 -24.66 21.30 -15.40
N ARG A 854 -24.43 21.68 -14.14
CA ARG A 854 -24.64 23.04 -13.61
C ARG A 854 -26.09 23.54 -13.55
N GLU A 855 -27.07 22.64 -13.58
CA GLU A 855 -28.49 23.01 -13.46
C GLU A 855 -28.84 23.55 -12.06
N LEU A 856 -28.23 23.00 -11.01
CA LEU A 856 -28.56 23.32 -9.63
C LEU A 856 -27.51 24.29 -9.07
N ILE A 857 -27.94 25.44 -8.55
CA ILE A 857 -27.02 26.46 -8.02
C ILE A 857 -27.48 26.95 -6.64
N GLY A 858 -26.53 27.35 -5.79
CA GLY A 858 -26.85 27.95 -4.50
C GLY A 858 -25.62 28.43 -3.75
N ASN A 859 -25.77 29.47 -2.91
CA ASN A 859 -24.72 29.88 -1.98
C ASN A 859 -24.89 29.22 -0.59
N ARG A 860 -25.99 28.51 -0.35
CA ARG A 860 -26.20 27.70 0.86
C ARG A 860 -27.00 26.44 0.54
N GLY A 861 -26.69 25.33 1.19
CA GLY A 861 -27.41 24.09 0.94
C GLY A 861 -26.77 22.85 1.52
N VAL A 862 -27.47 21.74 1.34
CA VAL A 862 -27.02 20.39 1.65
C VAL A 862 -27.41 19.46 0.50
N VAL A 863 -26.49 18.59 0.10
CA VAL A 863 -26.67 17.55 -0.90
C VAL A 863 -26.27 16.21 -0.29
N ALA A 864 -27.02 15.16 -0.58
CA ALA A 864 -26.74 13.80 -0.15
C ALA A 864 -26.85 12.82 -1.32
N ASN A 865 -25.98 11.82 -1.33
CA ASN A 865 -26.01 10.71 -2.28
C ASN A 865 -25.98 9.38 -1.53
N LEU A 866 -26.82 8.45 -1.95
CA LEU A 866 -26.83 7.06 -1.50
C LEU A 866 -26.63 6.17 -2.72
N GLU A 867 -25.72 5.21 -2.65
CA GLU A 867 -25.43 4.33 -3.78
C GLU A 867 -25.11 2.90 -3.33
N TYR A 868 -25.86 1.91 -3.82
CA TYR A 868 -25.54 0.50 -3.67
C TYR A 868 -24.82 0.00 -4.92
N ARG A 869 -23.55 -0.43 -4.78
CA ARG A 869 -22.70 -0.95 -5.87
C ARG A 869 -22.55 -2.45 -5.74
N PHE A 870 -22.68 -3.19 -6.83
CA PHE A 870 -22.58 -4.66 -6.84
C PHE A 870 -22.12 -5.18 -8.21
N PRO A 871 -21.54 -6.40 -8.28
CA PRO A 871 -21.18 -6.99 -9.56
C PRO A 871 -22.44 -7.31 -10.36
N LEU A 872 -22.45 -7.01 -11.67
CA LEU A 872 -23.60 -7.30 -12.53
C LEU A 872 -23.78 -8.82 -12.72
N PHE A 873 -22.67 -9.55 -12.84
CA PHE A 873 -22.68 -10.98 -13.13
C PHE A 873 -22.33 -11.86 -11.91
N PRO A 874 -22.94 -13.05 -11.78
CA PRO A 874 -22.59 -14.02 -10.75
C PRO A 874 -21.11 -14.44 -10.80
N ALA A 875 -20.56 -14.88 -9.67
CA ALA A 875 -19.15 -15.30 -9.57
C ALA A 875 -18.80 -16.44 -10.55
N ALA A 876 -19.72 -17.38 -10.78
CA ALA A 876 -19.50 -18.49 -11.70
C ALA A 876 -19.24 -18.04 -13.16
N TRP A 877 -19.91 -16.97 -13.60
CA TRP A 877 -19.74 -16.43 -14.96
C TRP A 877 -18.44 -15.65 -15.08
N ARG A 878 -18.15 -14.82 -14.06
CA ARG A 878 -16.90 -14.04 -14.00
C ARG A 878 -15.65 -14.92 -13.99
N ARG A 879 -15.68 -16.08 -13.33
CA ARG A 879 -14.59 -17.07 -13.36
C ARG A 879 -14.33 -17.65 -14.75
N ARG A 880 -15.38 -17.86 -15.55
CA ARG A 880 -15.26 -18.39 -16.92
C ARG A 880 -14.89 -17.32 -17.94
N THR A 881 -15.27 -16.08 -17.66
CA THR A 881 -15.02 -14.94 -18.55
C THR A 881 -14.57 -13.75 -17.71
N PRO A 882 -13.26 -13.62 -17.42
CA PRO A 882 -12.71 -12.58 -16.56
C PRO A 882 -13.07 -11.15 -16.99
N ALA A 883 -13.29 -10.92 -18.30
CA ALA A 883 -13.77 -9.64 -18.81
C ALA A 883 -15.11 -9.19 -18.19
N LEU A 884 -15.95 -10.12 -17.73
CA LEU A 884 -17.20 -9.82 -17.04
C LEU A 884 -16.99 -9.21 -15.65
N GLU A 885 -15.79 -9.31 -15.06
CA GLU A 885 -15.48 -8.64 -13.80
C GLU A 885 -15.60 -7.12 -13.94
N ALA A 886 -15.24 -6.58 -15.11
CA ALA A 886 -15.27 -5.16 -15.41
C ALA A 886 -16.68 -4.54 -15.38
N PHE A 887 -17.75 -5.34 -15.35
CA PHE A 887 -19.13 -4.86 -15.38
C PHE A 887 -19.74 -4.81 -13.97
N ARG A 888 -20.16 -3.62 -13.55
CA ARG A 888 -20.71 -3.37 -12.22
C ARG A 888 -22.00 -2.60 -12.30
N ALA A 889 -23.01 -3.04 -11.57
CA ALA A 889 -24.27 -2.34 -11.47
C ALA A 889 -24.28 -1.45 -10.22
N ARG A 890 -25.07 -0.39 -10.28
CA ARG A 890 -25.36 0.47 -9.14
C ARG A 890 -26.83 0.87 -9.09
N LEU A 891 -27.35 1.00 -7.89
CA LEU A 891 -28.61 1.69 -7.61
C LEU A 891 -28.27 2.94 -6.81
N PHE A 892 -28.89 4.06 -7.12
CA PHE A 892 -28.58 5.32 -6.45
C PHE A 892 -29.81 6.16 -6.16
N ALA A 893 -29.66 7.05 -5.18
CA ALA A 893 -30.56 8.15 -4.88
C ALA A 893 -29.75 9.40 -4.51
N ASP A 894 -30.05 10.51 -5.16
CA ASP A 894 -29.48 11.83 -4.91
C ASP A 894 -30.59 12.75 -4.39
N ALA A 895 -30.29 13.55 -3.37
CA ALA A 895 -31.25 14.50 -2.81
C ALA A 895 -30.53 15.77 -2.36
N GLY A 896 -31.20 16.91 -2.45
CA GLY A 896 -30.58 18.17 -2.03
C GLY A 896 -31.56 19.32 -1.83
N VAL A 897 -31.11 20.29 -1.04
CA VAL A 897 -31.77 21.58 -0.86
C VAL A 897 -30.70 22.66 -1.07
N LEU A 898 -30.91 23.51 -2.07
CA LEU A 898 -30.00 24.59 -2.45
C LEU A 898 -30.77 25.89 -2.47
N ARG A 899 -30.19 26.95 -1.92
CA ARG A 899 -30.80 28.28 -1.89
C ARG A 899 -29.81 29.34 -2.34
N LEU A 900 -30.36 30.37 -2.96
CA LEU A 900 -29.64 31.55 -3.42
C LEU A 900 -30.19 32.79 -2.68
N ASN A 901 -29.33 33.66 -2.16
CA ASN A 901 -29.78 34.89 -1.50
C ASN A 901 -30.39 35.89 -2.51
N GLU A 902 -31.34 36.71 -2.04
CA GLU A 902 -31.82 37.86 -2.80
C GLU A 902 -30.66 38.84 -3.04
N GLY A 903 -30.46 39.27 -4.29
CA GLY A 903 -29.41 40.24 -4.68
C GLY A 903 -28.14 39.66 -5.33
N VAL A 904 -28.01 38.33 -5.49
CA VAL A 904 -26.78 37.73 -6.07
C VAL A 904 -26.77 37.70 -7.61
N PHE A 905 -27.92 37.85 -8.28
CA PHE A 905 -28.05 38.05 -9.73
C PHE A 905 -29.08 39.13 -10.04
N PHE A 906 -28.79 40.02 -11.01
CA PHE A 906 -29.69 41.11 -11.43
C PHE A 906 -30.11 41.06 -12.91
N VAL A 907 -29.70 40.05 -13.68
CA VAL A 907 -30.30 39.84 -15.02
C VAL A 907 -31.70 39.23 -14.80
N PRO A 908 -32.74 39.62 -15.55
CA PRO A 908 -34.01 38.90 -15.60
C PRO A 908 -33.83 37.54 -16.30
N ILE A 909 -32.89 36.72 -15.84
CA ILE A 909 -32.94 35.28 -16.01
C ILE A 909 -34.07 34.84 -15.09
N SER A 910 -35.09 34.20 -15.64
CA SER A 910 -36.29 33.81 -14.90
C SER A 910 -35.94 33.27 -13.50
N ARG A 911 -36.33 34.01 -12.45
CA ARG A 911 -36.21 33.57 -11.05
C ARG A 911 -36.94 32.23 -10.80
N SER A 912 -37.89 31.85 -11.67
CA SER A 912 -38.69 30.64 -11.51
C SER A 912 -37.91 29.33 -11.75
N GLY A 913 -36.69 29.39 -12.31
CA GLY A 913 -35.90 28.20 -12.65
C GLY A 913 -34.85 27.76 -11.63
N PHE A 914 -34.52 28.57 -10.61
CA PHE A 914 -33.30 28.38 -9.80
C PHE A 914 -33.47 28.37 -8.29
N ASP A 915 -34.55 28.95 -7.76
CA ASP A 915 -34.80 28.95 -6.32
C ASP A 915 -35.50 27.64 -5.90
N VAL A 916 -34.69 26.63 -5.57
CA VAL A 916 -35.16 25.33 -5.10
C VAL A 916 -35.53 25.42 -3.62
N ARG A 917 -36.57 26.19 -3.28
CA ARG A 917 -37.12 26.25 -1.91
C ARG A 917 -37.68 24.91 -1.43
N LYS A 918 -38.12 24.07 -2.37
CA LYS A 918 -38.63 22.70 -2.17
C LYS A 918 -37.54 21.71 -2.59
N GLY A 919 -37.18 20.73 -1.75
CA GLY A 919 -36.07 19.81 -2.04
C GLY A 919 -36.17 19.11 -3.41
N VAL A 920 -35.02 18.92 -4.04
CA VAL A 920 -34.85 18.21 -5.32
C VAL A 920 -34.23 16.85 -5.09
N GLY A 921 -34.42 15.94 -6.04
CA GLY A 921 -33.64 14.73 -6.08
C GLY A 921 -33.85 13.88 -7.30
N SER A 922 -33.09 12.79 -7.34
CA SER A 922 -33.19 11.75 -8.34
C SER A 922 -32.96 10.38 -7.72
N PHE A 923 -33.48 9.33 -8.37
CA PHE A 923 -33.11 7.96 -8.08
C PHE A 923 -32.96 7.19 -9.37
N GLY A 924 -32.16 6.13 -9.39
CA GLY A 924 -31.85 5.46 -10.63
C GLY A 924 -31.02 4.21 -10.50
N ALA A 925 -30.70 3.65 -11.66
CA ALA A 925 -29.82 2.51 -11.82
C ALA A 925 -28.73 2.86 -12.83
N GLY A 926 -27.53 2.30 -12.65
CA GLY A 926 -26.42 2.52 -13.56
C GLY A 926 -25.55 1.29 -13.75
N LEU A 927 -24.73 1.36 -14.80
CA LEU A 927 -23.73 0.37 -15.18
C LEU A 927 -22.37 1.06 -15.29
N THR A 928 -21.35 0.46 -14.70
CA THR A 928 -19.95 0.84 -14.88
C THR A 928 -19.23 -0.28 -15.63
N VAL A 929 -18.45 0.10 -16.65
CA VAL A 929 -17.58 -0.79 -17.43
C VAL A 929 -16.17 -0.23 -17.44
N PHE A 930 -15.15 -1.00 -17.07
CA PHE A 930 -13.76 -0.53 -17.10
C PHE A 930 -13.10 -0.85 -18.45
N PHE A 931 -12.61 0.17 -19.15
CA PHE A 931 -11.87 0.03 -20.42
C PHE A 931 -10.51 0.73 -20.31
N GLY A 932 -9.42 -0.02 -20.50
CA GLY A 932 -8.05 0.53 -20.41
C GLY A 932 -7.75 1.23 -19.06
N GLY A 933 -8.36 0.77 -17.97
CA GLY A 933 -8.23 1.36 -16.63
C GLY A 933 -9.15 2.56 -16.33
N LEU A 934 -9.97 3.00 -17.29
CA LEU A 934 -10.95 4.08 -17.10
C LEU A 934 -12.38 3.53 -16.97
N PRO A 935 -13.16 3.97 -15.97
CA PRO A 935 -14.56 3.57 -15.86
C PRO A 935 -15.44 4.37 -16.84
N LEU A 936 -16.16 3.67 -17.70
CA LEU A 936 -17.32 4.16 -18.44
C LEU A 936 -18.57 3.93 -17.58
N ASN A 937 -19.27 5.00 -17.28
CA ASN A 937 -20.45 5.03 -16.43
C ASN A 937 -21.69 5.36 -17.28
N LEU A 938 -22.76 4.57 -17.13
CA LEU A 938 -24.05 4.74 -17.78
C LEU A 938 -25.14 4.78 -16.71
N ASP A 939 -25.90 5.86 -16.60
CA ASP A 939 -26.94 6.02 -15.57
C ASP A 939 -28.31 6.27 -16.20
N LEU A 940 -29.33 5.61 -15.67
CA LEU A 940 -30.73 5.90 -15.92
C LEU A 940 -31.34 6.42 -14.62
N SER A 941 -31.88 7.63 -14.65
CA SER A 941 -32.40 8.34 -13.47
C SER A 941 -33.82 8.83 -13.68
N TYR A 942 -34.58 8.85 -12.60
CA TYR A 942 -35.86 9.53 -12.48
C TYR A 942 -35.70 10.73 -11.54
N THR A 943 -36.21 11.90 -11.91
CA THR A 943 -36.06 13.16 -11.17
C THR A 943 -37.37 13.64 -10.53
N TRP A 944 -37.27 14.31 -9.38
CA TRP A 944 -38.37 15.04 -8.75
C TRP A 944 -37.93 16.43 -8.27
N GLY A 945 -38.89 17.34 -8.10
CA GLY A 945 -38.64 18.70 -7.62
C GLY A 945 -37.92 19.61 -8.63
N ARG A 946 -37.69 19.13 -9.86
CA ARG A 946 -37.02 19.89 -10.92
C ARG A 946 -37.80 21.18 -11.25
N PRO A 947 -37.15 22.35 -11.26
CA PRO A 947 -37.82 23.60 -11.64
C PRO A 947 -38.31 23.52 -13.10
N ILE A 948 -39.60 23.74 -13.31
CA ILE A 948 -40.18 23.83 -14.66
C ILE A 948 -40.16 25.31 -15.05
N ALA A 949 -39.43 25.66 -16.10
CA ALA A 949 -39.57 26.98 -16.70
C ALA A 949 -40.83 26.99 -17.57
N GLU A 950 -41.85 27.79 -17.22
CA GLU A 950 -42.89 28.22 -18.15
C GLU A 950 -42.77 29.73 -18.34
N PRO A 951 -42.76 30.21 -19.60
CA PRO A 951 -44.03 30.56 -20.25
C PRO A 951 -44.09 30.21 -21.77
N ASN A 952 -45.17 29.55 -22.20
CA ASN A 952 -45.69 29.49 -23.59
C ASN A 952 -45.24 28.38 -24.58
N ALA A 953 -44.73 27.22 -24.18
CA ALA A 953 -44.53 26.09 -25.11
C ALA A 953 -45.58 24.98 -24.92
N ARG A 954 -46.53 24.86 -25.87
CA ARG A 954 -47.66 23.90 -25.83
C ARG A 954 -47.30 22.41 -26.01
N TYR A 955 -46.03 22.05 -26.16
CA TYR A 955 -45.61 20.64 -26.22
C TYR A 955 -44.19 20.48 -25.67
N ARG A 956 -44.05 19.95 -24.46
CA ARG A 956 -42.80 19.34 -24.01
C ARG A 956 -43.07 18.17 -23.09
N ILE A 957 -42.47 17.03 -23.42
CA ILE A 957 -42.53 15.80 -22.62
C ILE A 957 -41.80 16.08 -21.30
N ASP A 958 -42.49 15.98 -20.17
CA ASP A 958 -41.89 15.93 -18.83
C ASP A 958 -41.11 14.60 -18.71
N THR A 959 -39.95 14.50 -19.36
CA THR A 959 -39.12 13.30 -19.22
C THR A 959 -38.35 13.39 -17.91
N ARG A 960 -39.05 13.10 -16.81
CA ARG A 960 -38.43 12.83 -15.51
C ARG A 960 -37.41 11.71 -15.60
N LEU A 961 -37.55 10.83 -16.60
CA LEU A 961 -36.59 9.78 -16.96
C LEU A 961 -35.45 10.34 -17.84
N ARG A 962 -34.21 10.07 -17.44
CA ARG A 962 -33.01 10.55 -18.12
C ARG A 962 -31.92 9.49 -18.15
N PHE A 963 -31.27 9.37 -19.30
CA PHE A 963 -30.01 8.65 -19.44
C PHE A 963 -28.83 9.62 -19.27
N ASP A 964 -27.71 9.21 -18.70
CA ASP A 964 -26.46 9.96 -18.63
C ASP A 964 -25.28 9.02 -18.87
N PHE A 965 -24.19 9.53 -19.44
CA PHE A 965 -22.94 8.78 -19.55
C PHE A 965 -21.73 9.65 -19.19
N SER A 966 -20.68 9.04 -18.65
CA SER A 966 -19.41 9.70 -18.35
C SER A 966 -18.24 8.71 -18.43
N ILE A 967 -17.06 9.17 -18.84
CA ILE A 967 -15.82 8.38 -18.84
C ILE A 967 -14.86 8.99 -17.81
N GLY A 968 -14.28 8.16 -16.95
CA GLY A 968 -13.35 8.57 -15.91
C GLY A 968 -13.92 8.41 -14.50
N TYR A 969 -13.02 8.44 -13.52
CA TYR A 969 -13.37 8.27 -12.12
C TYR A 969 -14.13 9.50 -11.57
N PRO A 970 -15.28 9.31 -10.90
CA PRO A 970 -15.88 10.35 -10.06
C PRO A 970 -14.99 10.52 -8.82
N PHE A 971 -14.05 11.44 -8.86
CA PHE A 971 -13.26 11.80 -7.68
C PHE A 971 -14.02 12.86 -6.86
#